data_AF-A0AAE3MID8-F1
#
_entry.id   AF-A0AAE3MID8-F1
#
_cell.length_a   1.000
_cell.length_b   1.000
_cell.length_c   1.000
_cell.angle_alpha   90.00
_cell.angle_beta   90.00
_cell.angle_gamma   90.00
#
_symmetry.space_group_name_H-M   'P 1'
#
loop_
_entity.id
_entity.type
_entity.pdbx_description
1 polymer ?
#
loop_
_entity_poly.entity_id
_entity_poly.type
_entity_poly.pdbx_seq_one_letter_code
_entity_poly.pdbx_strand_id
1 'polypeptide(L)'
;MTRYLPDDFGKEVTYRNLHQQTYDKERGFYLTPGFYEGHFNSFCIRAGTYAPRKGNGRYYAPLKGPKADIVEAIVKGYQDNPAITQQEVQLLLWAIIAKTDFQEMKGDIKATALKLLDSKQILRLSKGTLERYATDELRKVAFKNESLRYIAQAENDLRNLYHQGVESYQDYEAIAIREGMEPLSEKYTADRWTRHPDGFFIRYKVQDFPYTITQVYVPEQNINNFSPITDHGPSPPESNPGQGGVYFMPRNAVAMPSDGSAQRILQTDVPHGDESWGENGGILTDGGAIGTSDDNSESSADTENQEDNTISCQEIVHPAIDAAIKEEMIMQDLPGIAVGVFKKGKLVHLKAYGYTDIIKKKEVTLNTVIRWASISKTVTAVAAFQLEDFSTKNNSGIGYSISDTITEHFNYWPKSVDYCSLEAYKDSCQTNERKVDTRFGDITIAQLLQNRGGLQHYGKGLRDSTTAVFDSLTLPFRHDKSLYKSDADGFNAKSAVDIFKNSILAFTPGASYNYSTYGFSLAAATIEAASPNGYVDWVLENIAKPANMDSFRAGNKRDHYGHEMREDGLFATTIAGSEERVLPGGGWESNICDLAKFAINLSGDAFYNVNTHPVGRIWEGAIGNGEYRHGIRRSFNPGPGNTSVWHTGDGKNSRTMMYFFPSDTTGVVFLGTSDYMDRSRMANRIMYAFGEHPSVFKNTPIRNTPVDNCNGPNKKKNGNDLFVGIWRKTDKDSSKTDSDQLIRTGRPHEEFFDQLLYLQAAGYYCTDIKPFIHNNKLYWDGVFKKGNVKVKIRRDHTKEGFINEIGDKLKEGYALVDLETYRNPDGKRRWAGLFRETSEEYAYLIDQDYSTLQNRIEELGQKGLYLIDIEAHFKGDKKRYSGIFKKRRKTWLGFANTLDDFETLIREQQSKGLKLMDQEVIENNPGGHSVDFIFYGIWEESVKDEIFEYKTKYCDFMDSHETESARGYLLLDMDRISFNVEEK
;
A
#
# COMPACT_ATOMS: atom_id res chain seq x y z
N MET A 1 12.88 -22.25 -24.45
CA MET A 1 12.07 -23.38 -24.99
C MET A 1 10.79 -22.83 -25.60
N THR A 2 10.24 -23.49 -26.63
CA THR A 2 9.11 -22.99 -27.42
C THR A 2 7.81 -22.93 -26.62
N ARG A 3 7.12 -21.78 -26.66
CA ARG A 3 5.85 -21.52 -25.95
C ARG A 3 4.66 -22.28 -26.56
N TYR A 4 4.81 -22.74 -27.80
CA TYR A 4 3.78 -23.37 -28.63
C TYR A 4 4.35 -24.57 -29.36
N LEU A 5 3.49 -25.54 -29.69
CA LEU A 5 3.80 -26.61 -30.64
C LEU A 5 3.27 -26.25 -32.04
N PRO A 6 3.79 -26.87 -33.11
CA PRO A 6 3.26 -26.69 -34.47
C PRO A 6 1.75 -26.89 -34.55
N ASP A 7 1.07 -26.13 -35.41
CA ASP A 7 -0.39 -26.16 -35.53
C ASP A 7 -0.93 -27.51 -36.08
N ASP A 8 -0.07 -28.32 -36.70
CA ASP A 8 -0.34 -29.68 -37.14
C ASP A 8 0.03 -30.78 -36.11
N PHE A 9 0.63 -30.41 -34.98
CA PHE A 9 1.01 -31.34 -33.93
C PHE A 9 -0.22 -32.03 -33.32
N GLY A 10 -0.18 -33.36 -33.25
CA GLY A 10 -1.27 -34.17 -32.68
C GLY A 10 -2.51 -34.29 -33.58
N LYS A 11 -2.39 -34.11 -34.91
CA LYS A 11 -3.51 -34.35 -35.85
C LYS A 11 -3.79 -35.84 -36.13
N GLU A 12 -2.78 -36.71 -36.03
CA GLU A 12 -2.88 -38.15 -36.33
C GLU A 12 -2.48 -39.03 -35.13
N VAL A 13 -2.87 -38.62 -33.92
CA VAL A 13 -2.55 -39.35 -32.69
C VAL A 13 -3.80 -39.95 -32.08
N THR A 14 -3.65 -41.10 -31.42
CA THR A 14 -4.73 -41.68 -30.61
C THR A 14 -4.71 -41.03 -29.23
N TYR A 15 -5.83 -40.41 -28.85
CA TYR A 15 -6.00 -39.79 -27.54
C TYR A 15 -6.53 -40.81 -26.53
N ARG A 16 -5.91 -40.87 -25.35
CA ARG A 16 -6.46 -41.60 -24.21
C ARG A 16 -7.56 -40.75 -23.55
N ASN A 17 -8.62 -41.39 -23.06
CA ASN A 17 -9.69 -40.65 -22.39
C ASN A 17 -9.25 -40.19 -20.99
N LEU A 18 -9.37 -38.89 -20.69
CA LEU A 18 -9.01 -38.29 -19.40
C LEU A 18 -9.84 -38.87 -18.24
N HIS A 19 -11.13 -39.10 -18.43
CA HIS A 19 -12.05 -39.62 -17.39
C HIS A 19 -11.82 -41.10 -17.05
N GLN A 20 -10.95 -41.78 -17.80
CA GLN A 20 -10.50 -43.13 -17.52
C GLN A 20 -9.16 -43.17 -16.77
N GLN A 21 -8.52 -42.01 -16.54
CA GLN A 21 -7.27 -41.92 -15.78
C GLN A 21 -7.55 -41.83 -14.28
N THR A 22 -6.55 -42.16 -13.46
CA THR A 22 -6.63 -42.02 -12.00
C THR A 22 -6.91 -40.56 -11.64
N TYR A 23 -7.94 -40.33 -10.83
CA TYR A 23 -8.37 -39.00 -10.42
C TYR A 23 -8.28 -38.84 -8.90
N ASP A 24 -7.46 -37.89 -8.48
CA ASP A 24 -7.34 -37.47 -7.08
C ASP A 24 -8.22 -36.24 -6.83
N LYS A 25 -9.01 -36.26 -5.76
CA LYS A 25 -9.94 -35.18 -5.44
C LYS A 25 -9.28 -33.84 -5.18
N GLU A 26 -8.02 -33.78 -4.79
CA GLU A 26 -7.30 -32.53 -4.49
C GLU A 26 -6.26 -32.19 -5.56
N ARG A 27 -5.76 -33.18 -6.32
CA ARG A 27 -4.68 -33.01 -7.31
C ARG A 27 -5.15 -33.14 -8.77
N GLY A 28 -6.30 -33.72 -9.04
CA GLY A 28 -6.84 -33.94 -10.38
C GLY A 28 -6.36 -35.23 -11.05
N PHE A 29 -6.36 -35.27 -12.38
CA PHE A 29 -6.00 -36.44 -13.17
C PHE A 29 -4.49 -36.69 -13.14
N TYR A 30 -4.06 -37.90 -12.80
CA TYR A 30 -2.67 -38.33 -12.93
C TYR A 30 -2.40 -38.83 -14.34
N LEU A 31 -1.47 -38.20 -15.04
CA LEU A 31 -1.17 -38.42 -16.46
C LEU A 31 0.30 -38.81 -16.65
N THR A 32 0.53 -39.99 -17.24
CA THR A 32 1.87 -40.39 -17.73
C THR A 32 2.15 -39.77 -19.12
N PRO A 33 3.38 -39.81 -19.65
CA PRO A 33 3.66 -39.38 -21.03
C PRO A 33 2.66 -39.94 -22.06
N GLY A 34 2.16 -39.07 -22.95
CA GLY A 34 1.13 -39.42 -23.93
C GLY A 34 0.15 -38.29 -24.26
N PHE A 35 -0.84 -38.61 -25.12
CA PHE A 35 -1.91 -37.71 -25.54
C PHE A 35 -3.23 -38.08 -24.87
N TYR A 36 -3.93 -37.08 -24.33
CA TYR A 36 -5.19 -37.25 -23.61
C TYR A 36 -6.26 -36.26 -24.09
N GLU A 37 -7.52 -36.67 -24.04
CA GLU A 37 -8.70 -35.84 -24.33
C GLU A 37 -9.80 -36.09 -23.29
N GLY A 38 -10.50 -35.06 -22.88
CA GLY A 38 -11.67 -35.16 -22.01
C GLY A 38 -12.70 -34.08 -22.34
N HIS A 39 -13.97 -34.42 -22.17
CA HIS A 39 -15.11 -33.56 -22.45
C HIS A 39 -15.69 -33.11 -21.12
N PHE A 40 -15.67 -31.80 -20.87
CA PHE A 40 -15.99 -31.24 -19.57
C PHE A 40 -17.14 -30.24 -19.67
N ASN A 41 -17.97 -30.22 -18.63
CA ASN A 41 -18.84 -29.08 -18.37
C ASN A 41 -17.98 -27.83 -18.17
N SER A 42 -18.45 -26.69 -18.65
CA SER A 42 -17.78 -25.40 -18.47
C SER A 42 -18.78 -24.28 -18.24
N PHE A 43 -18.29 -23.10 -17.84
CA PHE A 43 -19.13 -21.95 -17.53
C PHE A 43 -18.61 -20.67 -18.21
N CYS A 44 -19.55 -19.84 -18.67
CA CYS A 44 -19.26 -18.49 -19.16
C CYS A 44 -19.10 -17.53 -17.97
N ILE A 45 -17.89 -17.03 -17.76
CA ILE A 45 -17.59 -16.08 -16.68
C ILE A 45 -17.48 -14.63 -17.17
N ARG A 46 -18.23 -14.29 -18.23
CA ARG A 46 -18.36 -12.91 -18.70
C ARG A 46 -19.69 -12.64 -19.40
N ALA A 47 -20.48 -11.74 -18.83
CA ALA A 47 -21.77 -11.32 -19.36
C ALA A 47 -21.66 -10.14 -20.35
N GLY A 48 -22.70 -9.93 -21.17
CA GLY A 48 -22.83 -8.84 -22.13
C GLY A 48 -21.93 -8.97 -23.36
N THR A 49 -21.54 -10.19 -23.71
CA THR A 49 -20.67 -10.48 -24.86
C THR A 49 -21.19 -11.65 -25.69
N TYR A 50 -20.69 -11.82 -26.92
CA TYR A 50 -21.10 -12.91 -27.80
C TYR A 50 -20.79 -14.29 -27.20
N ALA A 51 -21.58 -15.29 -27.57
CA ALA A 51 -21.36 -16.68 -27.22
C ALA A 51 -19.97 -17.16 -27.71
N PRO A 52 -19.13 -17.71 -26.81
CA PRO A 52 -17.85 -18.30 -27.18
C PRO A 52 -18.06 -19.50 -28.11
N ARG A 53 -17.39 -19.53 -29.27
CA ARG A 53 -17.59 -20.60 -30.28
C ARG A 53 -16.31 -21.24 -30.82
N LYS A 54 -16.49 -22.24 -31.68
CA LYS A 54 -15.45 -22.93 -32.45
C LYS A 54 -14.70 -21.95 -33.39
N GLY A 55 -13.38 -22.10 -33.48
CA GLY A 55 -12.52 -21.31 -34.39
C GLY A 55 -11.79 -20.12 -33.75
N ASN A 56 -12.14 -19.73 -32.52
CA ASN A 56 -11.32 -18.79 -31.73
C ASN A 56 -10.32 -19.56 -30.87
N GLY A 57 -9.02 -19.33 -31.08
CA GLY A 57 -7.96 -19.94 -30.28
C GLY A 57 -8.09 -19.57 -28.81
N ARG A 58 -7.87 -20.53 -27.91
CA ARG A 58 -7.95 -20.33 -26.46
C ARG A 58 -6.70 -20.85 -25.75
N TYR A 59 -6.20 -20.07 -24.81
CA TYR A 59 -5.02 -20.36 -24.00
C TYR A 59 -5.41 -20.71 -22.58
N TYR A 60 -4.59 -21.53 -21.92
CA TYR A 60 -4.65 -21.69 -20.47
C TYR A 60 -4.32 -20.38 -19.76
N ALA A 61 -5.13 -20.04 -18.77
CA ALA A 61 -4.85 -19.02 -17.78
C ALA A 61 -5.38 -19.48 -16.41
N PRO A 62 -4.68 -19.21 -15.29
CA PRO A 62 -5.24 -19.44 -13.96
C PRO A 62 -6.42 -18.48 -13.72
N LEU A 63 -7.41 -18.89 -12.91
CA LEU A 63 -8.50 -17.99 -12.48
C LEU A 63 -7.93 -16.80 -11.69
N LYS A 64 -8.44 -15.58 -11.94
CA LYS A 64 -7.94 -14.34 -11.33
C LYS A 64 -9.10 -13.44 -10.91
N GLY A 65 -8.90 -12.64 -9.86
CA GLY A 65 -9.85 -11.60 -9.44
C GLY A 65 -10.24 -11.69 -7.96
N PRO A 66 -10.90 -10.64 -7.43
CA PRO A 66 -11.17 -10.49 -5.99
C PRO A 66 -12.22 -11.46 -5.41
N LYS A 67 -12.88 -12.25 -6.27
CA LYS A 67 -13.86 -13.29 -5.90
C LYS A 67 -13.44 -14.68 -6.45
N ALA A 68 -12.18 -14.84 -6.87
CA ALA A 68 -11.69 -16.11 -7.44
C ALA A 68 -11.92 -17.29 -6.50
N ASP A 69 -11.66 -17.11 -5.21
CA ASP A 69 -11.88 -18.13 -4.17
C ASP A 69 -13.36 -18.53 -3.99
N ILE A 70 -14.29 -17.60 -4.21
CA ILE A 70 -15.74 -17.88 -4.18
C ILE A 70 -16.14 -18.68 -5.44
N VAL A 71 -15.61 -18.30 -6.60
CA VAL A 71 -15.85 -19.02 -7.86
C VAL A 71 -15.27 -20.43 -7.82
N GLU A 72 -14.07 -20.61 -7.26
CA GLU A 72 -13.47 -21.93 -7.00
C GLU A 72 -14.35 -22.79 -6.08
N ALA A 73 -14.85 -22.22 -4.99
CA ALA A 73 -15.76 -22.91 -4.08
C ALA A 73 -17.08 -23.32 -4.76
N ILE A 74 -17.63 -22.48 -5.63
CA ILE A 74 -18.83 -22.81 -6.43
C ILE A 74 -18.57 -24.00 -7.33
N VAL A 75 -17.45 -24.03 -8.06
CA VAL A 75 -17.12 -25.15 -8.97
C VAL A 75 -16.80 -26.42 -8.19
N LYS A 76 -16.06 -26.34 -7.08
CA LYS A 76 -15.81 -27.49 -6.20
C LYS A 76 -17.12 -28.04 -5.63
N GLY A 77 -17.98 -27.17 -5.12
CA GLY A 77 -19.28 -27.56 -4.60
C GLY A 77 -20.23 -28.12 -5.67
N TYR A 78 -20.19 -27.62 -6.91
CA TYR A 78 -20.95 -28.18 -8.03
C TYR A 78 -20.56 -29.64 -8.30
N GLN A 79 -19.27 -29.95 -8.25
CA GLN A 79 -18.77 -31.30 -8.43
C GLN A 79 -19.22 -32.25 -7.31
N ASP A 80 -19.22 -31.76 -6.07
CA ASP A 80 -19.56 -32.58 -4.89
C ASP A 80 -21.08 -32.74 -4.68
N ASN A 81 -21.91 -31.98 -5.40
CA ASN A 81 -23.36 -31.95 -5.22
C ASN A 81 -24.12 -32.22 -6.53
N PRO A 82 -24.40 -33.50 -6.86
CA PRO A 82 -25.09 -33.87 -8.11
C PRO A 82 -26.54 -33.36 -8.21
N ALA A 83 -27.12 -32.87 -7.11
CA ALA A 83 -28.44 -32.25 -7.08
C ALA A 83 -28.46 -30.80 -7.61
N ILE A 84 -27.30 -30.17 -7.77
CA ILE A 84 -27.17 -28.82 -8.30
C ILE A 84 -26.89 -28.92 -9.79
N THR A 85 -27.73 -28.28 -10.60
CA THR A 85 -27.64 -28.31 -12.06
C THR A 85 -26.59 -27.33 -12.58
N GLN A 86 -26.06 -27.60 -13.78
CA GLN A 86 -25.14 -26.68 -14.46
C GLN A 86 -25.75 -25.28 -14.66
N GLN A 87 -27.05 -25.21 -14.95
CA GLN A 87 -27.76 -23.94 -15.14
C GLN A 87 -27.79 -23.10 -13.86
N GLU A 88 -28.06 -23.71 -12.70
CA GLU A 88 -28.05 -22.99 -11.42
C GLU A 88 -26.67 -22.40 -11.10
N VAL A 89 -25.59 -23.12 -11.41
CA VAL A 89 -24.23 -22.63 -11.23
C VAL A 89 -23.91 -21.49 -12.20
N GLN A 90 -24.31 -21.62 -13.47
CA GLN A 90 -24.12 -20.56 -14.46
C GLN A 90 -24.83 -19.26 -14.04
N LEU A 91 -26.06 -19.36 -13.51
CA LEU A 91 -26.80 -18.22 -12.98
C LEU A 91 -26.09 -17.63 -11.75
N LEU A 92 -25.64 -18.46 -10.80
CA LEU A 92 -24.90 -17.94 -9.64
C LEU A 92 -23.62 -17.19 -10.04
N LEU A 93 -22.87 -17.71 -11.02
CA LEU A 93 -21.68 -17.03 -11.55
C LEU A 93 -22.03 -15.69 -12.20
N TRP A 94 -23.11 -15.63 -13.00
CA TRP A 94 -23.59 -14.36 -13.55
C TRP A 94 -24.11 -13.40 -12.50
N ALA A 95 -24.69 -13.87 -11.40
CA ALA A 95 -25.08 -13.02 -10.28
C ALA A 95 -23.87 -12.32 -9.64
N ILE A 96 -22.76 -13.04 -9.48
CA ILE A 96 -21.48 -12.51 -8.99
C ILE A 96 -20.91 -11.49 -9.98
N ILE A 97 -20.90 -11.80 -11.28
CA ILE A 97 -20.43 -10.90 -12.34
C ILE A 97 -21.26 -9.62 -12.40
N ALA A 98 -22.59 -9.75 -12.26
CA ALA A 98 -23.52 -8.64 -12.18
C ALA A 98 -23.42 -7.86 -10.85
N LYS A 99 -22.56 -8.28 -9.92
CA LYS A 99 -22.38 -7.68 -8.59
C LYS A 99 -23.71 -7.57 -7.85
N THR A 100 -24.49 -8.64 -7.91
CA THR A 100 -25.80 -8.70 -7.26
C THR A 100 -25.59 -8.86 -5.77
N ASP A 101 -26.21 -7.99 -4.98
CA ASP A 101 -26.16 -8.11 -3.52
C ASP A 101 -26.90 -9.37 -3.09
N PHE A 102 -26.19 -10.27 -2.41
CA PHE A 102 -26.76 -11.52 -1.92
C PHE A 102 -27.98 -11.30 -1.00
N GLN A 103 -28.02 -10.20 -0.25
CA GLN A 103 -29.18 -9.88 0.61
C GLN A 103 -30.42 -9.53 -0.21
N GLU A 104 -30.24 -8.83 -1.34
CA GLU A 104 -31.32 -8.39 -2.23
C GLU A 104 -31.70 -9.47 -3.27
N MET A 105 -30.87 -10.50 -3.47
CA MET A 105 -31.16 -11.63 -4.35
C MET A 105 -32.40 -12.41 -3.88
N LYS A 106 -33.28 -12.75 -4.82
CA LYS A 106 -34.48 -13.57 -4.60
C LYS A 106 -34.44 -14.84 -5.47
N GLY A 107 -35.32 -15.79 -5.15
CA GLY A 107 -35.46 -17.05 -5.91
C GLY A 107 -34.43 -18.11 -5.53
N ASP A 108 -34.47 -19.22 -6.27
CA ASP A 108 -33.74 -20.46 -5.96
C ASP A 108 -32.22 -20.32 -6.03
N ILE A 109 -31.69 -19.37 -6.80
CA ILE A 109 -30.25 -19.11 -6.90
C ILE A 109 -29.65 -18.68 -5.56
N LYS A 110 -30.42 -17.99 -4.71
CA LYS A 110 -30.00 -17.68 -3.35
C LYS A 110 -29.85 -18.93 -2.50
N ALA A 111 -30.74 -19.91 -2.67
CA ALA A 111 -30.65 -21.20 -2.00
C ALA A 111 -29.44 -22.00 -2.52
N THR A 112 -29.19 -21.98 -3.83
CA THR A 112 -28.01 -22.64 -4.43
C THR A 112 -26.70 -22.05 -3.90
N ALA A 113 -26.60 -20.73 -3.79
CA ALA A 113 -25.45 -20.08 -3.15
C ALA A 113 -25.24 -20.53 -1.69
N LEU A 114 -26.31 -20.65 -0.90
CA LEU A 114 -26.23 -21.14 0.49
C LEU A 114 -25.84 -22.62 0.60
N LYS A 115 -26.12 -23.43 -0.42
CA LYS A 115 -25.67 -24.84 -0.48
C LYS A 115 -24.19 -24.96 -0.83
N LEU A 116 -23.66 -24.03 -1.62
CA LEU A 116 -22.30 -24.10 -2.18
C LEU A 116 -21.25 -23.31 -1.39
N LEU A 117 -21.66 -22.29 -0.65
CA LEU A 117 -20.74 -21.30 -0.08
C LEU A 117 -20.85 -21.23 1.45
N ASP A 118 -19.72 -20.97 2.09
CA ASP A 118 -19.67 -20.76 3.54
C ASP A 118 -20.17 -19.37 3.95
N SER A 119 -20.41 -19.17 5.24
CA SER A 119 -20.94 -17.91 5.77
C SER A 119 -20.02 -16.70 5.52
N LYS A 120 -18.70 -16.87 5.43
CA LYS A 120 -17.75 -15.78 5.14
C LYS A 120 -17.82 -15.38 3.67
N GLN A 121 -17.93 -16.35 2.77
CA GLN A 121 -18.09 -16.14 1.33
C GLN A 121 -19.43 -15.46 1.02
N ILE A 122 -20.53 -15.93 1.64
CA ILE A 122 -21.85 -15.31 1.55
C ILE A 122 -21.84 -13.86 2.05
N LEU A 123 -21.15 -13.59 3.17
CA LEU A 123 -21.00 -12.22 3.68
C LEU A 123 -20.24 -11.31 2.71
N ARG A 124 -19.24 -11.83 1.99
CA ARG A 124 -18.51 -11.09 0.94
C ARG A 124 -19.35 -10.83 -0.32
N LEU A 125 -20.43 -11.58 -0.55
CA LEU A 125 -21.43 -11.29 -1.59
C LEU A 125 -22.52 -10.33 -1.11
N SER A 126 -22.60 -10.05 0.19
CA SER A 126 -23.63 -9.21 0.84
C SER A 126 -23.20 -7.75 1.10
N LYS A 127 -21.97 -7.35 0.73
CA LYS A 127 -21.45 -5.99 0.96
C LYS A 127 -21.63 -5.10 -0.28
N GLY A 128 -22.88 -4.85 -0.68
CA GLY A 128 -23.22 -4.25 -1.97
C GLY A 128 -23.13 -2.72 -2.12
N THR A 129 -22.79 -1.95 -1.07
CA THR A 129 -22.89 -0.48 -1.16
C THR A 129 -21.69 0.19 -1.83
N LEU A 130 -20.45 -0.22 -1.55
CA LEU A 130 -19.25 0.41 -2.16
C LEU A 130 -19.07 0.03 -3.64
N GLU A 131 -19.40 -1.21 -4.01
CA GLU A 131 -19.32 -1.68 -5.42
C GLU A 131 -20.42 -1.04 -6.30
N ARG A 132 -21.59 -0.69 -5.73
CA ARG A 132 -22.67 0.07 -6.42
C ARG A 132 -22.17 1.41 -6.97
N TYR A 133 -21.32 2.13 -6.24
CA TYR A 133 -20.77 3.43 -6.66
C TYR A 133 -19.72 3.31 -7.79
N ALA A 134 -18.92 2.25 -7.82
CA ALA A 134 -17.98 2.00 -8.91
C ALA A 134 -18.70 1.77 -10.26
N THR A 135 -19.92 1.22 -10.24
CA THR A 135 -20.77 1.09 -11.43
C THR A 135 -21.22 2.44 -12.01
N ASP A 136 -21.39 3.47 -11.18
CA ASP A 136 -21.82 4.81 -11.64
C ASP A 136 -20.66 5.61 -12.29
N GLU A 137 -19.42 5.38 -11.88
CA GLU A 137 -18.22 5.92 -12.56
C GLU A 137 -17.92 5.18 -13.87
N LEU A 138 -18.08 3.85 -13.91
CA LEU A 138 -18.01 3.07 -15.16
C LEU A 138 -19.07 3.53 -16.19
N ARG A 139 -20.26 3.94 -15.73
CA ARG A 139 -21.30 4.54 -16.59
C ARG A 139 -20.82 5.83 -17.28
N LYS A 140 -19.96 6.63 -16.65
CA LYS A 140 -19.40 7.87 -17.25
C LYS A 140 -18.34 7.57 -18.32
N VAL A 141 -17.56 6.49 -18.16
CA VAL A 141 -16.54 6.03 -19.14
C VAL A 141 -17.17 5.24 -20.30
N ALA A 142 -18.25 4.49 -20.05
CA ALA A 142 -18.93 3.64 -21.03
C ALA A 142 -19.59 4.41 -22.19
N PHE A 143 -19.84 5.72 -22.06
CA PHE A 143 -20.43 6.54 -23.13
C PHE A 143 -19.57 6.64 -24.40
N LYS A 144 -18.29 6.28 -24.35
CA LYS A 144 -17.35 6.38 -25.50
C LYS A 144 -17.02 5.04 -26.18
N ASN A 145 -17.40 3.88 -25.61
CA ASN A 145 -17.07 2.57 -26.17
C ASN A 145 -18.29 1.65 -26.19
N GLU A 146 -18.73 1.28 -27.40
CA GLU A 146 -19.93 0.48 -27.62
C GLU A 146 -19.89 -0.90 -26.92
N SER A 147 -18.74 -1.59 -26.95
CA SER A 147 -18.59 -2.91 -26.32
C SER A 147 -18.68 -2.85 -24.80
N LEU A 148 -18.16 -1.78 -24.18
CA LEU A 148 -18.27 -1.58 -22.73
C LEU A 148 -19.69 -1.21 -22.31
N ARG A 149 -20.45 -0.51 -23.18
CA ARG A 149 -21.86 -0.20 -22.94
C ARG A 149 -22.72 -1.45 -22.85
N TYR A 150 -22.53 -2.42 -23.73
CA TYR A 150 -23.28 -3.68 -23.67
C TYR A 150 -22.98 -4.49 -22.41
N ILE A 151 -21.71 -4.54 -21.98
CA ILE A 151 -21.31 -5.22 -20.74
C ILE A 151 -21.98 -4.58 -19.52
N ALA A 152 -21.90 -3.25 -19.40
CA ALA A 152 -22.49 -2.53 -18.28
C ALA A 152 -24.02 -2.63 -18.25
N GLN A 153 -24.68 -2.61 -19.42
CA GLN A 153 -26.12 -2.79 -19.53
C GLN A 153 -26.54 -4.21 -19.12
N ALA A 154 -25.85 -5.23 -19.62
CA ALA A 154 -26.12 -6.63 -19.28
C ALA A 154 -25.95 -6.90 -17.77
N GLU A 155 -24.87 -6.40 -17.14
CA GLU A 155 -24.68 -6.52 -15.69
C GLU A 155 -25.85 -5.91 -14.90
N ASN A 156 -26.34 -4.74 -15.31
CA ASN A 156 -27.45 -4.06 -14.66
C ASN A 156 -28.78 -4.82 -14.83
N ASP A 157 -29.04 -5.30 -16.04
CA ASP A 157 -30.31 -5.98 -16.34
C ASP A 157 -30.36 -7.37 -15.70
N LEU A 158 -29.23 -8.09 -15.68
CA LEU A 158 -29.10 -9.34 -14.90
C LEU A 158 -29.38 -9.10 -13.41
N ARG A 159 -28.81 -8.04 -12.82
CA ARG A 159 -29.06 -7.69 -11.42
C ARG A 159 -30.55 -7.45 -11.15
N ASN A 160 -31.24 -6.79 -12.07
CA ASN A 160 -32.68 -6.56 -11.96
C ASN A 160 -33.48 -7.87 -11.99
N LEU A 161 -33.12 -8.83 -12.85
CA LEU A 161 -33.75 -10.15 -12.86
C LEU A 161 -33.58 -10.88 -11.51
N TYR A 162 -32.37 -10.86 -10.93
CA TYR A 162 -32.13 -11.46 -9.60
C TYR A 162 -32.91 -10.79 -8.47
N HIS A 163 -33.16 -9.48 -8.54
CA HIS A 163 -33.98 -8.75 -7.56
C HIS A 163 -35.48 -9.02 -7.73
N GLN A 164 -35.91 -9.36 -8.94
CA GLN A 164 -37.29 -9.74 -9.25
C GLN A 164 -37.57 -11.21 -8.93
N GLY A 165 -36.53 -12.05 -8.87
CA GLY A 165 -36.66 -13.49 -8.62
C GLY A 165 -37.20 -14.24 -9.84
N VAL A 166 -36.73 -13.87 -11.03
CA VAL A 166 -37.08 -14.59 -12.27
C VAL A 166 -36.48 -15.99 -12.25
N GLU A 167 -37.24 -17.00 -12.66
CA GLU A 167 -36.81 -18.42 -12.61
C GLU A 167 -36.31 -18.95 -13.97
N SER A 168 -36.68 -18.31 -15.09
CA SER A 168 -36.34 -18.75 -16.44
C SER A 168 -34.86 -18.55 -16.75
N TYR A 169 -34.11 -19.64 -16.97
CA TYR A 169 -32.71 -19.57 -17.42
C TYR A 169 -32.56 -18.82 -18.75
N GLN A 170 -33.51 -18.99 -19.68
CA GLN A 170 -33.48 -18.33 -20.98
C GLN A 170 -33.53 -16.80 -20.87
N ASP A 171 -34.22 -16.27 -19.86
CA ASP A 171 -34.33 -14.82 -19.65
C ASP A 171 -32.99 -14.20 -19.21
N TYR A 172 -32.24 -14.92 -18.36
CA TYR A 172 -30.89 -14.51 -17.98
C TYR A 172 -29.91 -14.66 -19.15
N GLU A 173 -29.98 -15.78 -19.88
CA GLU A 173 -29.09 -16.05 -21.01
C GLU A 173 -29.25 -15.01 -22.13
N ALA A 174 -30.49 -14.59 -22.43
CA ALA A 174 -30.77 -13.56 -23.44
C ALA A 174 -30.12 -12.19 -23.12
N ILE A 175 -29.84 -11.92 -21.84
CA ILE A 175 -29.15 -10.70 -21.40
C ILE A 175 -27.64 -10.94 -21.31
N ALA A 176 -27.23 -12.08 -20.75
CA ALA A 176 -25.83 -12.40 -20.51
C ALA A 176 -25.07 -12.65 -21.82
N ILE A 177 -25.73 -13.21 -22.84
CA ILE A 177 -25.14 -13.58 -24.12
C ILE A 177 -25.70 -12.69 -25.22
N ARG A 178 -24.81 -11.91 -25.86
CA ARG A 178 -25.18 -11.02 -26.96
C ARG A 178 -25.60 -11.83 -28.19
N GLU A 179 -26.72 -11.48 -28.79
CA GLU A 179 -27.16 -12.02 -30.08
C GLU A 179 -26.11 -11.82 -31.18
N GLY A 180 -25.87 -12.88 -31.96
CA GLY A 180 -24.86 -12.91 -33.01
C GLY A 180 -23.64 -13.75 -32.64
N MET A 181 -22.67 -13.80 -33.54
CA MET A 181 -21.51 -14.69 -33.39
C MET A 181 -20.27 -13.93 -32.95
N GLU A 182 -19.50 -14.50 -32.02
CA GLU A 182 -18.18 -13.99 -31.66
C GLU A 182 -17.30 -13.86 -32.91
N PRO A 183 -16.72 -12.67 -33.20
CA PRO A 183 -15.87 -12.48 -34.37
C PRO A 183 -14.69 -13.45 -34.36
N LEU A 184 -14.30 -13.97 -35.53
CA LEU A 184 -13.08 -14.78 -35.65
C LEU A 184 -11.86 -13.86 -35.56
N SER A 185 -10.86 -14.26 -34.76
CA SER A 185 -9.59 -13.54 -34.69
C SER A 185 -8.71 -13.85 -35.90
N GLU A 186 -8.40 -12.87 -36.74
CA GLU A 186 -7.49 -13.03 -37.90
C GLU A 186 -6.02 -13.22 -37.49
N LYS A 187 -5.65 -12.90 -36.25
CA LYS A 187 -4.24 -12.86 -35.79
C LYS A 187 -3.70 -14.18 -35.22
N TYR A 188 -4.54 -15.18 -34.97
CA TYR A 188 -4.13 -16.39 -34.23
C TYR A 188 -4.79 -17.65 -34.79
N THR A 189 -4.06 -18.77 -34.75
CA THR A 189 -4.58 -20.07 -35.20
C THR A 189 -5.47 -20.70 -34.13
N ALA A 190 -6.67 -21.12 -34.53
CA ALA A 190 -7.53 -21.97 -33.71
C ALA A 190 -6.78 -23.26 -33.33
N ASP A 191 -7.04 -23.80 -32.14
CA ASP A 191 -6.54 -25.11 -31.69
C ASP A 191 -5.01 -25.26 -31.52
N ARG A 192 -4.28 -24.15 -31.34
CA ARG A 192 -2.84 -24.18 -31.03
C ARG A 192 -2.57 -24.79 -29.64
N TRP A 193 -1.56 -25.65 -29.56
CA TRP A 193 -1.06 -26.18 -28.28
C TRP A 193 -0.27 -25.12 -27.50
N THR A 194 -0.52 -25.07 -26.20
CA THR A 194 -0.02 -24.04 -25.30
C THR A 194 0.67 -24.70 -24.12
N ARG A 195 1.84 -24.18 -23.70
CA ARG A 195 2.58 -24.79 -22.59
C ARG A 195 1.90 -24.49 -21.26
N HIS A 196 1.55 -25.53 -20.50
CA HIS A 196 1.07 -25.44 -19.12
C HIS A 196 2.26 -25.20 -18.16
N PRO A 197 2.07 -24.47 -17.04
CA PRO A 197 3.12 -24.26 -16.04
C PRO A 197 3.78 -25.54 -15.54
N ASP A 198 3.01 -26.63 -15.40
CA ASP A 198 3.48 -27.94 -14.91
C ASP A 198 4.19 -28.79 -15.97
N GLY A 199 4.65 -28.16 -17.07
CA GLY A 199 5.57 -28.78 -18.02
C GLY A 199 4.93 -29.58 -19.15
N PHE A 200 3.61 -29.79 -19.15
CA PHE A 200 2.86 -30.39 -20.27
C PHE A 200 2.29 -29.33 -21.23
N PHE A 201 1.64 -29.77 -22.31
CA PHE A 201 0.94 -28.89 -23.27
C PHE A 201 -0.57 -29.12 -23.24
N ILE A 202 -1.34 -28.06 -23.39
CA ILE A 202 -2.80 -28.07 -23.32
C ILE A 202 -3.41 -27.19 -24.42
N ARG A 203 -4.60 -27.56 -24.90
CA ARG A 203 -5.47 -26.72 -25.72
C ARG A 203 -6.95 -26.98 -25.44
N TYR A 204 -7.76 -25.94 -25.63
CA TYR A 204 -9.22 -25.97 -25.41
C TYR A 204 -9.98 -25.79 -26.71
N LYS A 205 -10.89 -26.72 -27.00
CA LYS A 205 -11.83 -26.63 -28.13
C LYS A 205 -13.23 -26.42 -27.58
N VAL A 206 -13.69 -25.18 -27.60
CA VAL A 206 -15.03 -24.80 -27.14
C VAL A 206 -15.96 -24.84 -28.33
N GLN A 207 -16.99 -25.67 -28.25
CA GLN A 207 -18.09 -25.68 -29.23
C GLN A 207 -19.15 -24.66 -28.82
N ASP A 208 -19.50 -24.65 -27.52
CA ASP A 208 -20.37 -23.69 -26.85
C ASP A 208 -19.89 -23.52 -25.38
N PHE A 209 -20.29 -22.47 -24.67
CA PHE A 209 -19.75 -22.22 -23.32
C PHE A 209 -20.10 -23.27 -22.25
N PRO A 210 -21.21 -24.04 -22.32
CA PRO A 210 -21.48 -25.11 -21.36
C PRO A 210 -20.55 -26.32 -21.53
N TYR A 211 -19.81 -26.39 -22.65
CA TYR A 211 -19.09 -27.59 -23.07
C TYR A 211 -17.71 -27.28 -23.69
N THR A 212 -16.66 -27.76 -23.03
CA THR A 212 -15.28 -27.63 -23.52
C THR A 212 -14.63 -29.01 -23.68
N ILE A 213 -14.03 -29.25 -24.85
CA ILE A 213 -13.10 -30.36 -25.05
C ILE A 213 -11.70 -29.89 -24.68
N THR A 214 -11.07 -30.57 -23.73
CA THR A 214 -9.71 -30.28 -23.28
C THR A 214 -8.78 -31.39 -23.74
N GLN A 215 -7.70 -31.02 -24.44
CA GLN A 215 -6.67 -31.95 -24.87
C GLN A 215 -5.35 -31.64 -24.18
N VAL A 216 -4.67 -32.68 -23.68
CA VAL A 216 -3.42 -32.61 -22.93
C VAL A 216 -2.36 -33.50 -23.60
N TYR A 217 -1.13 -32.99 -23.70
CA TYR A 217 0.03 -33.75 -24.16
C TYR A 217 1.15 -33.68 -23.12
N VAL A 218 1.53 -34.84 -22.58
CA VAL A 218 2.61 -35.00 -21.60
C VAL A 218 3.85 -35.54 -22.33
N PRO A 219 4.97 -34.80 -22.41
CA PRO A 219 6.19 -35.24 -23.10
C PRO A 219 6.90 -36.43 -22.43
N GLU A 220 7.65 -37.22 -23.20
CA GLU A 220 8.42 -38.39 -22.70
C GLU A 220 9.71 -38.05 -21.93
N GLN A 221 10.23 -36.82 -22.01
CA GLN A 221 11.52 -36.45 -21.40
C GLN A 221 11.37 -35.94 -19.96
N ASN A 222 12.28 -36.40 -19.08
CA ASN A 222 12.44 -36.10 -17.65
C ASN A 222 11.63 -34.91 -17.12
N ILE A 223 10.46 -35.22 -16.55
CA ILE A 223 9.58 -34.30 -15.79
C ILE A 223 10.37 -33.61 -14.64
N ASN A 224 11.52 -34.17 -14.24
CA ASN A 224 12.40 -33.66 -13.17
C ASN A 224 13.28 -32.45 -13.54
N ASN A 225 13.34 -32.02 -14.81
CA ASN A 225 14.20 -30.89 -15.24
C ASN A 225 13.43 -29.62 -15.62
N PHE A 226 12.14 -29.52 -15.28
CA PHE A 226 11.31 -28.39 -15.68
C PHE A 226 10.89 -27.56 -14.46
N SER A 227 11.53 -26.40 -14.26
CA SER A 227 11.05 -25.41 -13.30
C SER A 227 9.64 -24.91 -13.70
N PRO A 228 8.68 -24.86 -12.76
CA PRO A 228 7.36 -24.31 -13.01
C PRO A 228 7.45 -22.80 -13.31
N ILE A 229 6.65 -22.33 -14.26
CA ILE A 229 6.43 -20.90 -14.47
C ILE A 229 5.40 -20.47 -13.42
N THR A 230 5.89 -19.90 -12.30
CA THR A 230 5.06 -19.49 -11.17
C THR A 230 4.17 -18.30 -11.51
N ASP A 231 2.88 -18.55 -11.74
CA ASP A 231 1.82 -17.56 -11.55
C ASP A 231 0.55 -18.31 -11.10
N HIS A 232 0.33 -18.33 -9.78
CA HIS A 232 -0.89 -18.74 -9.05
C HIS A 232 -1.44 -20.17 -9.22
N GLY A 233 -1.03 -21.05 -8.30
CA GLY A 233 -1.66 -22.35 -7.95
C GLY A 233 -0.91 -22.97 -6.76
N PRO A 234 -1.54 -23.80 -5.90
CA PRO A 234 -0.86 -24.43 -4.76
C PRO A 234 0.26 -25.37 -5.25
N SER A 235 1.41 -25.37 -4.56
CA SER A 235 2.51 -26.30 -4.82
C SER A 235 2.04 -27.76 -4.64
N PRO A 236 2.43 -28.70 -5.52
CA PRO A 236 2.10 -30.11 -5.31
C PRO A 236 2.93 -30.67 -4.13
N PRO A 237 2.37 -31.58 -3.31
CA PRO A 237 3.15 -32.30 -2.31
C PRO A 237 4.15 -33.24 -3.01
N GLU A 238 5.30 -33.47 -2.38
CA GLU A 238 6.36 -34.36 -2.84
C GLU A 238 5.82 -35.62 -3.53
N SER A 239 6.06 -35.72 -4.84
CA SER A 239 5.83 -36.95 -5.59
C SER A 239 6.91 -37.96 -5.20
N ASN A 240 6.47 -39.12 -4.72
CA ASN A 240 7.32 -40.30 -4.54
C ASN A 240 8.21 -40.49 -5.79
N PRO A 241 9.55 -40.52 -5.64
CA PRO A 241 10.48 -40.65 -6.76
C PRO A 241 10.40 -42.07 -7.31
N GLY A 242 9.51 -42.33 -8.27
CA GLY A 242 9.36 -43.66 -8.86
C GLY A 242 8.47 -43.81 -10.08
N GLN A 243 7.53 -42.89 -10.36
CA GLN A 243 6.66 -42.99 -11.55
C GLN A 243 6.51 -41.63 -12.24
N GLY A 244 7.13 -41.46 -13.40
CA GLY A 244 7.14 -40.21 -14.16
C GLY A 244 5.76 -39.85 -14.75
N GLY A 245 4.99 -39.04 -14.05
CA GLY A 245 3.71 -38.48 -14.49
C GLY A 245 3.42 -37.12 -13.86
N VAL A 246 2.42 -36.41 -14.38
CA VAL A 246 1.99 -35.08 -13.93
C VAL A 246 0.53 -35.10 -13.49
N TYR A 247 0.15 -34.19 -12.60
CA TYR A 247 -1.25 -33.98 -12.25
C TYR A 247 -1.86 -32.85 -13.09
N PHE A 248 -3.09 -33.06 -13.58
CA PHE A 248 -3.86 -32.05 -14.29
C PHE A 248 -5.24 -31.87 -13.63
N MET A 249 -5.49 -30.67 -13.11
CA MET A 249 -6.77 -30.30 -12.51
C MET A 249 -7.50 -29.27 -13.38
N PRO A 250 -8.51 -29.68 -14.17
CA PRO A 250 -9.26 -28.75 -15.02
C PRO A 250 -9.91 -27.58 -14.27
N ARG A 251 -10.54 -27.79 -13.11
CA ARG A 251 -11.41 -26.81 -12.42
C ARG A 251 -10.75 -25.51 -11.90
N ASN A 252 -9.43 -25.37 -11.98
CA ASN A 252 -8.71 -24.12 -11.67
C ASN A 252 -8.23 -23.36 -12.93
N ALA A 253 -8.59 -23.85 -14.11
CA ALA A 253 -8.20 -23.28 -15.38
C ALA A 253 -9.31 -22.44 -16.00
N VAL A 254 -8.91 -21.37 -16.68
CA VAL A 254 -9.76 -20.58 -17.57
C VAL A 254 -9.23 -20.67 -18.98
N ALA A 255 -10.08 -21.03 -19.92
CA ALA A 255 -9.79 -20.92 -21.34
C ALA A 255 -10.02 -19.47 -21.78
N MET A 256 -8.92 -18.75 -22.02
CA MET A 256 -8.90 -17.32 -22.36
C MET A 256 -8.73 -17.11 -23.87
N PRO A 257 -9.48 -16.20 -24.52
CA PRO A 257 -9.35 -15.91 -25.94
C PRO A 257 -7.95 -15.46 -26.34
N SER A 258 -7.58 -15.77 -27.57
CA SER A 258 -6.23 -15.59 -28.05
C SER A 258 -5.77 -14.15 -28.21
N ASP A 259 -6.71 -13.21 -28.27
CA ASP A 259 -6.45 -11.78 -28.37
C ASP A 259 -6.14 -11.10 -27.02
N GLY A 260 -6.19 -11.84 -25.92
CA GLY A 260 -5.92 -11.30 -24.60
C GLY A 260 -7.09 -10.55 -23.96
N SER A 261 -8.30 -10.59 -24.55
CA SER A 261 -9.41 -9.69 -24.23
C SER A 261 -10.10 -9.90 -22.87
N ALA A 262 -9.63 -10.85 -22.05
CA ALA A 262 -9.98 -11.25 -20.66
C ALA A 262 -10.59 -12.66 -20.52
N GLN A 263 -10.64 -13.17 -19.29
CA GLN A 263 -11.12 -14.50 -18.92
C GLN A 263 -12.55 -14.78 -19.43
N ARG A 264 -12.79 -15.97 -19.99
CA ARG A 264 -14.06 -16.32 -20.67
C ARG A 264 -14.71 -17.60 -20.20
N ILE A 265 -14.01 -18.73 -20.33
CA ILE A 265 -14.60 -20.04 -20.06
C ILE A 265 -13.90 -20.68 -18.88
N LEU A 266 -14.60 -20.76 -17.75
CA LEU A 266 -14.17 -21.49 -16.58
C LEU A 266 -14.35 -23.00 -16.82
N GLN A 267 -13.29 -23.77 -16.61
CA GLN A 267 -13.31 -25.22 -16.77
C GLN A 267 -13.82 -25.91 -15.49
N THR A 268 -14.26 -27.17 -15.62
CA THR A 268 -14.65 -28.03 -14.49
C THR A 268 -14.07 -29.42 -14.66
N ASP A 269 -14.09 -30.23 -13.60
CA ASP A 269 -13.69 -31.63 -13.65
C ASP A 269 -14.88 -32.56 -13.99
N VAL A 270 -16.08 -32.01 -14.20
CA VAL A 270 -17.31 -32.80 -14.40
C VAL A 270 -17.43 -33.22 -15.86
N PRO A 271 -17.55 -34.53 -16.18
CA PRO A 271 -17.78 -35.00 -17.55
C PRO A 271 -19.03 -34.37 -18.19
N HIS A 272 -18.98 -34.13 -19.49
CA HIS A 272 -20.12 -33.61 -20.25
C HIS A 272 -20.85 -34.71 -21.03
N GLY A 273 -22.19 -34.70 -21.00
CA GLY A 273 -23.04 -35.59 -21.80
C GLY A 273 -22.91 -37.06 -21.39
N ASP A 274 -22.72 -37.93 -22.40
CA ASP A 274 -22.62 -39.39 -22.23
C ASP A 274 -21.24 -39.86 -21.72
N GLU A 275 -20.27 -38.95 -21.49
CA GLU A 275 -19.01 -39.31 -20.85
C GLU A 275 -19.23 -39.60 -19.36
N SER A 276 -18.69 -40.73 -18.89
CA SER A 276 -18.75 -41.12 -17.49
C SER A 276 -17.35 -41.36 -16.94
N TRP A 277 -17.19 -41.18 -15.63
CA TRP A 277 -16.03 -41.68 -14.91
C TRP A 277 -15.90 -43.20 -15.15
N GLY A 278 -14.71 -43.67 -15.53
CA GLY A 278 -14.45 -45.10 -15.74
C GLY A 278 -14.39 -45.88 -14.41
N GLU A 279 -14.48 -47.21 -14.45
CA GLU A 279 -14.43 -48.08 -13.24
C GLU A 279 -13.16 -47.89 -12.39
N ASN A 280 -12.03 -47.52 -13.02
CA ASN A 280 -10.77 -47.17 -12.35
C ASN A 280 -10.58 -45.66 -12.11
N GLY A 281 -11.51 -44.83 -12.61
CA GLY A 281 -11.55 -43.37 -12.45
C GLY A 281 -12.59 -42.92 -11.43
N GLY A 282 -13.09 -43.83 -10.58
CA GLY A 282 -14.04 -43.51 -9.54
C GLY A 282 -13.47 -42.50 -8.53
N ILE A 283 -14.28 -41.51 -8.18
CA ILE A 283 -14.02 -40.57 -7.09
C ILE A 283 -13.72 -41.38 -5.81
N LEU A 284 -12.48 -41.35 -5.30
CA LEU A 284 -12.15 -41.95 -4.00
C LEU A 284 -12.93 -41.19 -2.91
N THR A 285 -13.96 -41.82 -2.35
CA THR A 285 -14.69 -41.33 -1.17
C THR A 285 -14.24 -42.10 0.06
N ASP A 286 -13.90 -41.38 1.13
CA ASP A 286 -13.43 -41.91 2.40
C ASP A 286 -14.43 -42.89 3.06
N GLY A 287 -13.91 -44.01 3.60
CA GLY A 287 -14.51 -44.78 4.70
C GLY A 287 -14.92 -46.25 4.43
N GLY A 288 -14.19 -47.22 5.02
CA GLY A 288 -14.54 -48.65 4.95
C GLY A 288 -13.75 -49.66 5.82
N ALA A 289 -13.57 -49.37 7.12
CA ALA A 289 -13.53 -50.25 8.33
C ALA A 289 -12.81 -51.65 8.42
N ILE A 290 -11.91 -51.72 9.44
CA ILE A 290 -11.77 -52.67 10.59
C ILE A 290 -11.14 -54.08 10.45
N GLY A 291 -10.12 -54.30 11.31
CA GLY A 291 -9.83 -55.54 12.08
C GLY A 291 -8.37 -56.00 11.97
N THR A 292 -7.61 -56.39 13.00
CA THR A 292 -7.73 -56.60 14.46
C THR A 292 -6.29 -56.75 15.02
N SER A 293 -6.08 -56.35 16.27
CA SER A 293 -5.09 -56.89 17.26
C SER A 293 -3.68 -57.30 16.82
N ASP A 294 -2.65 -56.64 17.36
CA ASP A 294 -1.90 -57.20 18.50
C ASP A 294 -0.81 -56.23 19.00
N ASP A 295 -0.63 -56.28 20.32
CA ASP A 295 0.43 -55.66 21.10
C ASP A 295 1.83 -55.99 20.56
N ASN A 296 2.72 -54.99 20.56
CA ASN A 296 3.94 -55.09 21.36
C ASN A 296 4.60 -53.72 21.49
N SER A 297 4.77 -53.34 22.75
CA SER A 297 5.68 -52.30 23.21
C SER A 297 7.12 -52.65 22.86
N GLU A 298 7.86 -51.72 22.27
CA GLU A 298 9.26 -51.52 22.63
C GLU A 298 9.69 -50.10 22.28
N SER A 299 10.26 -49.43 23.29
CA SER A 299 10.87 -48.12 23.22
C SER A 299 12.20 -48.15 22.46
N SER A 300 12.41 -47.26 21.50
CA SER A 300 13.75 -46.71 21.26
C SER A 300 13.73 -45.46 20.39
N ALA A 301 14.22 -44.37 20.99
CA ALA A 301 15.03 -43.31 20.41
C ALA A 301 14.44 -42.46 19.26
N ASP A 302 14.10 -41.24 19.66
CA ASP A 302 14.24 -39.99 18.93
C ASP A 302 15.15 -40.06 17.69
N THR A 303 14.52 -39.89 16.52
CA THR A 303 15.18 -39.24 15.38
C THR A 303 14.25 -38.10 14.95
N GLU A 304 14.69 -36.89 15.28
CA GLU A 304 14.09 -35.65 14.78
C GLU A 304 14.10 -35.69 13.25
N ASN A 305 12.92 -35.84 12.65
CA ASN A 305 12.73 -35.48 11.25
C ASN A 305 12.87 -33.95 11.14
N GLN A 306 13.86 -33.48 10.38
CA GLN A 306 13.99 -32.09 9.99
C GLN A 306 12.66 -31.60 9.38
N GLU A 307 11.96 -30.73 10.10
CA GLU A 307 10.83 -29.96 9.54
C GLU A 307 11.33 -29.20 8.31
N ASP A 308 10.63 -29.33 7.18
CA ASP A 308 10.80 -28.47 6.01
C ASP A 308 10.56 -27.00 6.45
N ASN A 309 11.66 -26.26 6.60
CA ASN A 309 11.71 -24.92 7.18
C ASN A 309 11.30 -23.81 6.19
N THR A 310 10.51 -24.14 5.16
CA THR A 310 10.10 -23.19 4.12
C THR A 310 9.05 -22.19 4.65
N ILE A 311 9.43 -20.92 4.78
CA ILE A 311 8.54 -19.83 5.20
C ILE A 311 7.50 -19.55 4.10
N SER A 312 6.25 -19.94 4.33
CA SER A 312 5.11 -19.68 3.43
C SER A 312 4.75 -18.19 3.36
N CYS A 313 4.59 -17.67 2.13
CA CYS A 313 4.21 -16.27 1.86
C CYS A 313 2.70 -16.08 1.65
N GLN A 314 1.87 -16.76 2.44
CA GLN A 314 0.41 -16.58 2.41
C GLN A 314 -0.04 -15.57 3.46
N GLU A 315 -1.22 -14.98 3.28
CA GLU A 315 -1.77 -14.05 4.25
C GLU A 315 -2.02 -14.75 5.59
N ILE A 316 -1.48 -14.17 6.67
CA ILE A 316 -1.66 -14.65 8.04
C ILE A 316 -2.16 -13.47 8.88
N VAL A 317 -3.25 -13.66 9.62
CA VAL A 317 -3.89 -12.58 10.37
C VAL A 317 -3.97 -12.91 11.85
N HIS A 318 -3.06 -12.32 12.63
CA HIS A 318 -3.22 -12.24 14.08
C HIS A 318 -4.17 -11.08 14.46
N PRO A 319 -5.32 -11.32 15.12
CA PRO A 319 -6.37 -10.31 15.32
C PRO A 319 -5.92 -9.05 16.09
N ALA A 320 -5.15 -9.21 17.17
CA ALA A 320 -4.69 -8.06 17.96
C ALA A 320 -3.69 -7.19 17.18
N ILE A 321 -2.86 -7.81 16.34
CA ILE A 321 -1.91 -7.11 15.48
C ILE A 321 -2.66 -6.40 14.35
N ASP A 322 -3.62 -7.07 13.70
CA ASP A 322 -4.45 -6.51 12.63
C ASP A 322 -5.23 -5.27 13.12
N ALA A 323 -5.79 -5.33 14.32
CA ALA A 323 -6.48 -4.19 14.94
C ALA A 323 -5.51 -3.02 15.22
N ALA A 324 -4.35 -3.29 15.81
CA ALA A 324 -3.34 -2.26 16.09
C ALA A 324 -2.81 -1.59 14.82
N ILE A 325 -2.58 -2.35 13.74
CA ILE A 325 -2.15 -1.80 12.45
C ILE A 325 -3.23 -0.88 11.87
N LYS A 326 -4.49 -1.32 11.82
CA LYS A 326 -5.60 -0.51 11.29
C LYS A 326 -5.82 0.78 12.06
N GLU A 327 -5.75 0.70 13.39
CA GLU A 327 -5.84 1.89 14.24
C GLU A 327 -4.69 2.86 13.97
N GLU A 328 -3.45 2.37 13.90
CA GLU A 328 -2.30 3.22 13.61
C GLU A 328 -2.30 3.79 12.19
N MET A 329 -2.83 3.07 11.20
CA MET A 329 -3.08 3.63 9.87
C MET A 329 -4.03 4.82 9.91
N ILE A 330 -5.07 4.76 10.76
CA ILE A 330 -5.97 5.90 10.97
C ILE A 330 -5.24 7.02 11.72
N MET A 331 -4.54 6.71 12.80
CA MET A 331 -3.89 7.74 13.62
C MET A 331 -2.79 8.50 12.87
N GLN A 332 -2.12 7.87 11.92
CA GLN A 332 -1.03 8.46 11.14
C GLN A 332 -1.44 8.88 9.72
N ASP A 333 -2.71 8.74 9.36
CA ASP A 333 -3.24 8.98 8.02
C ASP A 333 -2.48 8.22 6.90
N LEU A 334 -2.27 6.91 7.09
CA LEU A 334 -1.52 6.06 6.18
C LEU A 334 -2.44 5.45 5.10
N PRO A 335 -2.20 5.76 3.81
CA PRO A 335 -2.86 5.16 2.65
C PRO A 335 -2.66 3.67 2.51
N GLY A 336 -1.48 3.16 2.89
CA GLY A 336 -1.08 1.80 2.60
C GLY A 336 0.19 1.36 3.32
N ILE A 337 0.23 0.07 3.65
CA ILE A 337 1.35 -0.58 4.34
C ILE A 337 1.27 -2.10 4.11
N ALA A 338 2.43 -2.76 4.04
CA ALA A 338 2.52 -4.21 4.17
C ALA A 338 3.34 -4.56 5.41
N VAL A 339 2.86 -5.50 6.23
CA VAL A 339 3.44 -5.82 7.55
C VAL A 339 3.67 -7.34 7.67
N GLY A 340 4.83 -7.71 8.19
CA GLY A 340 5.17 -9.06 8.63
C GLY A 340 5.59 -9.05 10.10
N VAL A 341 5.05 -9.98 10.89
CA VAL A 341 5.43 -10.22 12.29
C VAL A 341 5.78 -11.69 12.43
N PHE A 342 6.88 -11.97 13.12
CA PHE A 342 7.38 -13.33 13.33
C PHE A 342 7.78 -13.55 14.78
N LYS A 343 7.68 -14.80 15.22
CA LYS A 343 8.05 -15.24 16.56
C LYS A 343 8.74 -16.60 16.46
N LYS A 344 9.91 -16.73 17.09
CA LYS A 344 10.71 -17.97 17.01
C LYS A 344 10.91 -18.43 15.57
N GLY A 345 11.20 -17.47 14.68
CA GLY A 345 11.42 -17.73 13.25
C GLY A 345 10.17 -18.07 12.42
N LYS A 346 8.98 -18.18 13.02
CA LYS A 346 7.73 -18.47 12.29
C LYS A 346 6.90 -17.19 12.10
N LEU A 347 6.37 -16.97 10.90
CA LEU A 347 5.44 -15.87 10.61
C LEU A 347 4.13 -16.07 11.39
N VAL A 348 3.69 -15.04 12.11
CA VAL A 348 2.43 -15.03 12.87
C VAL A 348 1.44 -13.98 12.35
N HIS A 349 1.92 -13.02 11.56
CA HIS A 349 1.11 -12.05 10.84
C HIS A 349 1.85 -11.70 9.55
N LEU A 350 1.17 -11.75 8.41
CA LEU A 350 1.69 -11.33 7.12
C LEU A 350 0.51 -10.79 6.31
N LYS A 351 0.41 -9.47 6.14
CA LYS A 351 -0.74 -8.85 5.48
C LYS A 351 -0.40 -7.50 4.87
N ALA A 352 -1.09 -7.17 3.78
CA ALA A 352 -1.05 -5.86 3.15
C ALA A 352 -2.39 -5.12 3.32
N TYR A 353 -2.31 -3.79 3.39
CA TYR A 353 -3.42 -2.91 3.67
C TYR A 353 -3.37 -1.69 2.76
N GLY A 354 -4.56 -1.23 2.34
CA GLY A 354 -4.72 0.05 1.66
C GLY A 354 -4.14 0.09 0.25
N TYR A 355 -3.62 1.24 -0.17
CA TYR A 355 -3.27 1.55 -1.56
C TYR A 355 -1.85 2.11 -1.72
N THR A 356 -1.20 1.73 -2.82
CA THR A 356 -0.01 2.40 -3.36
C THR A 356 -0.35 3.67 -4.15
N ASP A 357 -1.57 3.75 -4.70
CA ASP A 357 -2.12 4.91 -5.41
C ASP A 357 -3.62 4.97 -5.10
N ILE A 358 -4.03 5.92 -4.26
CA ILE A 358 -5.44 6.05 -3.84
C ILE A 358 -6.34 6.51 -4.99
N ILE A 359 -5.84 7.33 -5.91
CA ILE A 359 -6.62 7.87 -7.03
C ILE A 359 -6.98 6.75 -7.99
N LYS A 360 -6.01 5.88 -8.32
CA LYS A 360 -6.22 4.72 -9.20
C LYS A 360 -6.71 3.47 -8.46
N LYS A 361 -6.90 3.56 -7.14
CA LYS A 361 -7.25 2.42 -6.26
C LYS A 361 -6.32 1.22 -6.45
N LYS A 362 -5.02 1.48 -6.61
CA LYS A 362 -4.02 0.42 -6.77
C LYS A 362 -3.60 -0.10 -5.40
N GLU A 363 -4.11 -1.26 -5.01
CA GLU A 363 -3.92 -1.85 -3.69
C GLU A 363 -2.44 -2.17 -3.36
N VAL A 364 -2.11 -2.13 -2.07
CA VAL A 364 -0.93 -2.81 -1.54
C VAL A 364 -1.28 -4.29 -1.40
N THR A 365 -0.42 -5.16 -1.92
CA THR A 365 -0.56 -6.61 -1.86
C THR A 365 0.72 -7.23 -1.29
N LEU A 366 0.70 -8.52 -0.93
CA LEU A 366 1.92 -9.23 -0.53
C LEU A 366 2.99 -9.28 -1.63
N ASN A 367 2.60 -9.07 -2.91
CA ASN A 367 3.49 -9.02 -4.06
C ASN A 367 3.93 -7.59 -4.43
N THR A 368 3.47 -6.58 -3.70
CA THR A 368 3.84 -5.19 -3.97
C THR A 368 5.31 -4.97 -3.65
N VAL A 369 6.10 -4.67 -4.67
CA VAL A 369 7.53 -4.38 -4.53
C VAL A 369 7.75 -2.92 -4.15
N ILE A 370 8.38 -2.72 -2.99
CA ILE A 370 8.73 -1.41 -2.44
C ILE A 370 10.25 -1.39 -2.22
N ARG A 371 10.85 -0.22 -2.41
CA ARG A 371 12.27 -0.01 -2.11
C ARG A 371 12.51 -0.16 -0.62
N TRP A 372 13.44 -1.04 -0.25
CA TRP A 372 13.81 -1.26 1.15
C TRP A 372 14.57 -0.07 1.74
N ALA A 373 14.98 0.87 0.87
CA ALA A 373 15.74 2.06 1.23
C ALA A 373 16.96 1.64 2.05
N SER A 374 17.25 2.32 3.14
CA SER A 374 18.50 2.10 3.88
C SER A 374 18.66 0.72 4.53
N ILE A 375 17.62 -0.13 4.60
CA ILE A 375 17.77 -1.55 4.98
C ILE A 375 18.73 -2.27 4.00
N SER A 376 18.86 -1.78 2.77
CA SER A 376 19.87 -2.21 1.78
C SER A 376 21.31 -2.27 2.34
N LYS A 377 21.64 -1.39 3.30
CA LYS A 377 22.96 -1.36 3.95
C LYS A 377 23.26 -2.66 4.69
N THR A 378 22.25 -3.25 5.31
CA THR A 378 22.39 -4.53 6.00
C THR A 378 22.73 -5.63 5.01
N VAL A 379 22.09 -5.66 3.83
CA VAL A 379 22.39 -6.63 2.76
C VAL A 379 23.85 -6.52 2.32
N THR A 380 24.36 -5.31 2.11
CA THR A 380 25.77 -5.08 1.77
C THR A 380 26.73 -5.53 2.86
N ALA A 381 26.37 -5.33 4.14
CA ALA A 381 27.18 -5.82 5.24
C ALA A 381 27.21 -7.36 5.27
N VAL A 382 26.07 -8.02 5.09
CA VAL A 382 26.01 -9.50 4.97
C VAL A 382 26.92 -9.98 3.84
N ALA A 383 26.86 -9.35 2.67
CA ALA A 383 27.69 -9.71 1.52
C ALA A 383 29.20 -9.60 1.82
N ALA A 384 29.63 -8.52 2.49
CA ALA A 384 31.03 -8.34 2.88
C ALA A 384 31.52 -9.43 3.83
N PHE A 385 30.70 -9.80 4.83
CA PHE A 385 31.05 -10.87 5.77
C PHE A 385 31.04 -12.25 5.10
N GLN A 386 30.07 -12.54 4.22
CA GLN A 386 30.05 -13.78 3.44
C GLN A 386 31.26 -13.91 2.52
N LEU A 387 31.72 -12.81 1.91
CA LEU A 387 32.90 -12.82 1.06
C LEU A 387 34.21 -13.01 1.87
N GLU A 388 34.30 -12.44 3.07
CA GLU A 388 35.41 -12.72 4.01
C GLU A 388 35.41 -14.22 4.40
N ASP A 389 34.24 -14.76 4.74
CA ASP A 389 34.07 -16.20 5.02
C ASP A 389 34.48 -17.08 3.84
N PHE A 390 34.10 -16.70 2.62
CA PHE A 390 34.46 -17.41 1.40
C PHE A 390 35.97 -17.34 1.11
N SER A 391 36.60 -16.21 1.40
CA SER A 391 38.04 -15.99 1.22
C SER A 391 38.89 -16.88 2.13
N THR A 392 38.38 -17.20 3.33
CA THR A 392 39.09 -18.07 4.29
C THR A 392 38.88 -19.57 4.04
N LYS A 393 37.90 -19.97 3.21
CA LYS A 393 37.60 -21.37 2.90
C LYS A 393 38.43 -21.91 1.72
N ASN A 394 39.02 -23.09 1.91
CA ASN A 394 39.48 -24.03 0.88
C ASN A 394 40.25 -23.44 -0.33
N ASN A 395 41.25 -22.59 -0.10
CA ASN A 395 42.13 -22.12 -1.18
C ASN A 395 41.35 -21.41 -2.32
N SER A 396 40.30 -20.65 -1.97
CA SER A 396 39.45 -19.93 -2.94
C SER A 396 40.22 -18.99 -3.88
N GLY A 397 41.46 -18.63 -3.52
CA GLY A 397 42.32 -17.73 -4.30
C GLY A 397 41.92 -16.26 -4.17
N ILE A 398 40.87 -15.97 -3.39
CA ILE A 398 40.36 -14.63 -3.12
C ILE A 398 40.91 -14.19 -1.75
N GLY A 399 41.68 -13.10 -1.72
CA GLY A 399 42.02 -12.42 -0.48
C GLY A 399 41.04 -11.28 -0.28
N TYR A 400 40.20 -11.35 0.75
CA TYR A 400 39.29 -10.27 1.14
C TYR A 400 39.04 -10.34 2.64
N SER A 401 39.33 -9.26 3.37
CA SER A 401 38.88 -9.08 4.74
C SER A 401 38.28 -7.69 4.92
N ILE A 402 37.28 -7.58 5.79
CA ILE A 402 36.67 -6.28 6.09
C ILE A 402 37.65 -5.35 6.83
N SER A 403 38.77 -5.85 7.34
CA SER A 403 39.81 -5.03 7.98
C SER A 403 40.76 -4.38 6.97
N ASP A 404 40.72 -4.81 5.70
CA ASP A 404 41.60 -4.35 4.64
C ASP A 404 41.28 -2.91 4.24
N THR A 405 42.29 -2.19 3.73
CA THR A 405 42.07 -0.87 3.15
C THR A 405 41.31 -0.98 1.83
N ILE A 406 40.54 0.05 1.48
CA ILE A 406 39.79 0.06 0.19
C ILE A 406 40.74 -0.13 -1.01
N THR A 407 41.95 0.40 -0.92
CA THR A 407 42.92 0.39 -2.02
C THR A 407 43.58 -0.96 -2.26
N GLU A 408 43.42 -1.93 -1.36
CA GLU A 408 43.85 -3.31 -1.61
C GLU A 408 42.95 -4.03 -2.61
N HIS A 409 41.65 -3.72 -2.61
CA HIS A 409 40.65 -4.39 -3.44
C HIS A 409 40.19 -3.53 -4.61
N PHE A 410 40.15 -2.20 -4.45
CA PHE A 410 39.58 -1.28 -5.43
C PHE A 410 40.54 -0.12 -5.74
N ASN A 411 41.55 -0.39 -6.56
CA ASN A 411 42.59 0.57 -6.98
C ASN A 411 42.05 1.81 -7.72
N TYR A 412 40.77 1.83 -8.11
CA TYR A 412 40.13 3.01 -8.68
C TYR A 412 39.86 4.11 -7.64
N TRP A 413 39.76 3.75 -6.36
CA TRP A 413 39.69 4.71 -5.27
C TRP A 413 41.03 5.44 -5.12
N PRO A 414 41.07 6.78 -5.04
CA PRO A 414 42.32 7.51 -4.92
C PRO A 414 43.01 7.21 -3.58
N LYS A 415 44.33 6.96 -3.61
CA LYS A 415 45.15 6.91 -2.38
C LYS A 415 45.31 8.28 -1.71
N SER A 416 45.24 9.34 -2.51
CA SER A 416 45.24 10.72 -2.05
C SER A 416 44.52 11.64 -3.04
N VAL A 417 44.02 12.77 -2.55
CA VAL A 417 43.34 13.80 -3.36
C VAL A 417 44.04 15.13 -3.18
N ASP A 418 44.46 15.74 -4.28
CA ASP A 418 45.01 17.11 -4.30
C ASP A 418 43.90 18.11 -4.61
N TYR A 419 43.31 18.72 -3.58
CA TYR A 419 42.13 19.56 -3.76
C TYR A 419 42.38 20.75 -4.69
N CYS A 420 43.55 21.37 -4.60
CA CYS A 420 43.88 22.54 -5.42
C CYS A 420 44.12 22.20 -6.90
N SER A 421 44.27 20.92 -7.25
CA SER A 421 44.33 20.46 -8.64
C SER A 421 42.95 20.25 -9.26
N LEU A 422 41.90 20.10 -8.44
CA LEU A 422 40.54 19.82 -8.90
C LEU A 422 39.81 21.12 -9.24
N GLU A 423 39.25 21.19 -10.44
CA GLU A 423 38.46 22.35 -10.91
C GLU A 423 37.41 22.81 -9.90
N ALA A 424 36.72 21.86 -9.27
CA ALA A 424 35.65 22.11 -8.30
C ALA A 424 36.08 22.87 -7.03
N TYR A 425 37.39 22.99 -6.78
CA TYR A 425 37.98 23.59 -5.58
C TYR A 425 39.04 24.64 -5.88
N LYS A 426 39.32 24.97 -7.16
CA LYS A 426 40.35 25.94 -7.52
C LYS A 426 40.16 27.30 -6.85
N ASP A 427 38.92 27.76 -6.76
CA ASP A 427 38.57 29.05 -6.12
C ASP A 427 38.81 29.07 -4.60
N SER A 428 38.95 27.88 -3.97
CA SER A 428 39.21 27.75 -2.54
C SER A 428 40.71 27.74 -2.19
N CYS A 429 41.59 27.75 -3.19
CA CYS A 429 43.04 27.65 -3.00
C CYS A 429 43.76 28.95 -3.39
N GLN A 430 44.86 29.25 -2.70
CA GLN A 430 45.76 30.33 -3.13
C GLN A 430 46.58 29.89 -4.35
N THR A 431 46.98 30.85 -5.19
CA THR A 431 47.75 30.55 -6.40
C THR A 431 49.08 29.88 -6.04
N ASN A 432 49.27 28.64 -6.52
CA ASN A 432 50.43 27.75 -6.33
C ASN A 432 50.45 26.86 -5.06
N GLU A 433 49.39 26.81 -4.26
CA GLU A 433 49.34 25.93 -3.08
C GLU A 433 48.93 24.49 -3.45
N ARG A 434 49.58 23.47 -2.85
CA ARG A 434 49.24 22.06 -3.02
C ARG A 434 48.63 21.50 -1.73
N LYS A 435 47.44 20.89 -1.81
CA LYS A 435 46.69 20.42 -0.62
C LYS A 435 46.29 18.97 -0.81
N VAL A 436 47.23 18.08 -0.48
CA VAL A 436 47.11 16.63 -0.70
C VAL A 436 46.57 15.95 0.56
N ASP A 437 45.34 15.44 0.50
CA ASP A 437 44.74 14.62 1.53
C ASP A 437 45.08 13.14 1.31
N THR A 438 45.93 12.58 2.15
CA THR A 438 46.34 11.16 2.09
C THR A 438 45.42 10.23 2.86
N ARG A 439 44.46 10.76 3.64
CA ARG A 439 43.57 9.96 4.49
C ARG A 439 42.68 9.00 3.70
N PHE A 440 42.53 9.23 2.40
CA PHE A 440 41.76 8.36 1.50
C PHE A 440 42.32 6.94 1.42
N GLY A 441 43.65 6.79 1.50
CA GLY A 441 44.32 5.49 1.50
C GLY A 441 44.16 4.70 2.80
N ASP A 442 43.78 5.37 3.90
CA ASP A 442 43.68 4.77 5.24
C ASP A 442 42.27 4.22 5.54
N ILE A 443 41.31 4.41 4.64
CA ILE A 443 39.93 3.95 4.83
C ILE A 443 39.90 2.42 4.75
N THR A 444 39.32 1.77 5.76
CA THR A 444 39.04 0.33 5.73
C THR A 444 37.60 0.01 5.38
N ILE A 445 37.33 -1.20 4.87
CA ILE A 445 35.98 -1.66 4.54
C ILE A 445 35.08 -1.64 5.79
N ALA A 446 35.59 -2.10 6.94
CA ALA A 446 34.88 -2.08 8.21
C ALA A 446 34.50 -0.65 8.62
N GLN A 447 35.38 0.33 8.42
CA GLN A 447 35.05 1.73 8.70
C GLN A 447 33.93 2.25 7.80
N LEU A 448 33.85 1.82 6.54
CA LEU A 448 32.72 2.17 5.67
C LEU A 448 31.40 1.57 6.16
N LEU A 449 31.39 0.27 6.44
CA LEU A 449 30.21 -0.44 6.94
C LEU A 449 29.75 0.13 8.30
N GLN A 450 30.67 0.72 9.07
CA GLN A 450 30.43 1.38 10.35
C GLN A 450 30.05 2.86 10.27
N ASN A 451 29.98 3.46 9.07
CA ASN A 451 29.80 4.90 8.89
C ASN A 451 30.91 5.74 9.58
N ARG A 452 32.14 5.22 9.59
CA ARG A 452 33.33 5.83 10.20
C ARG A 452 34.42 6.15 9.18
N GLY A 453 34.18 5.98 7.88
CA GLY A 453 35.16 6.28 6.83
C GLY A 453 35.35 7.77 6.51
N GLY A 454 34.63 8.69 7.17
CA GLY A 454 34.73 10.14 6.91
C GLY A 454 33.96 10.63 5.69
N LEU A 455 33.29 9.75 4.94
CA LEU A 455 32.52 10.12 3.75
C LEU A 455 31.22 10.87 4.11
N GLN A 456 30.91 11.88 3.30
CA GLN A 456 29.65 12.64 3.37
C GLN A 456 28.43 11.82 2.94
N HIS A 457 27.24 12.33 3.25
CA HIS A 457 25.94 11.82 2.84
C HIS A 457 25.20 12.90 2.04
N TYR A 458 25.18 12.76 0.72
CA TYR A 458 24.45 13.66 -0.18
C TYR A 458 24.73 15.15 0.05
N GLY A 459 26.01 15.53 0.19
CA GLY A 459 26.42 16.90 0.45
C GLY A 459 26.51 17.29 1.93
N LYS A 460 26.20 16.37 2.86
CA LYS A 460 26.20 16.62 4.31
C LYS A 460 27.22 15.77 5.07
N GLY A 461 28.01 16.40 5.93
CA GLY A 461 28.97 15.76 6.82
C GLY A 461 28.53 15.75 8.27
N LEU A 462 29.50 15.79 9.18
CA LEU A 462 29.25 15.82 10.62
C LEU A 462 28.33 16.99 11.00
N ARG A 463 27.32 16.70 11.84
CA ARG A 463 26.35 17.69 12.32
C ARG A 463 25.66 18.45 11.18
N ASP A 464 25.37 17.74 10.08
CA ASP A 464 24.76 18.28 8.86
C ASP A 464 25.53 19.43 8.20
N SER A 465 26.85 19.54 8.44
CA SER A 465 27.68 20.55 7.79
C SER A 465 27.72 20.33 6.27
N THR A 466 27.78 21.42 5.50
CA THR A 466 27.96 21.37 4.03
C THR A 466 29.42 21.52 3.61
N THR A 467 30.31 21.68 4.58
CA THR A 467 31.76 21.85 4.39
C THR A 467 32.54 21.04 5.43
N ALA A 468 33.83 20.84 5.16
CA ALA A 468 34.81 20.34 6.11
C ALA A 468 36.11 21.14 6.02
N VAL A 469 36.92 21.08 7.07
CA VAL A 469 38.24 21.74 7.10
C VAL A 469 39.34 20.71 6.90
N PHE A 470 40.24 20.98 5.95
CA PHE A 470 41.46 20.22 5.73
C PHE A 470 42.63 21.17 5.50
N ASP A 471 43.68 21.05 6.32
CA ASP A 471 44.90 21.88 6.24
C ASP A 471 44.59 23.39 6.09
N SER A 472 43.74 23.88 6.99
CA SER A 472 43.20 25.26 7.05
C SER A 472 42.28 25.67 5.89
N LEU A 473 42.04 24.82 4.89
CA LEU A 473 41.05 25.08 3.84
C LEU A 473 39.66 24.62 4.29
N THR A 474 38.66 25.49 4.12
CA THR A 474 37.25 25.11 4.25
C THR A 474 36.73 24.73 2.88
N LEU A 475 36.44 23.44 2.66
CA LEU A 475 36.01 22.92 1.36
C LEU A 475 34.57 22.40 1.44
N PRO A 476 33.73 22.66 0.42
CA PRO A 476 32.39 22.10 0.36
C PRO A 476 32.41 20.61 0.06
N PHE A 477 31.44 19.91 0.62
CA PHE A 477 31.12 18.55 0.19
C PHE A 477 30.55 18.59 -1.23
N ARG A 478 31.16 17.84 -2.14
CA ARG A 478 30.78 17.83 -3.56
C ARG A 478 30.27 16.47 -3.98
N HIS A 479 29.20 16.43 -4.73
CA HIS A 479 28.73 15.19 -5.33
C HIS A 479 27.99 15.50 -6.63
N ASP A 480 28.13 14.65 -7.64
CA ASP A 480 27.48 14.84 -8.94
C ASP A 480 26.80 13.54 -9.39
N LYS A 481 25.48 13.51 -9.28
CA LYS A 481 24.66 12.35 -9.65
C LYS A 481 24.65 12.09 -11.16
N SER A 482 24.96 13.10 -11.98
CA SER A 482 24.99 12.97 -13.45
C SER A 482 26.15 12.11 -13.95
N LEU A 483 27.17 11.90 -13.11
CA LEU A 483 28.31 11.04 -13.42
C LEU A 483 27.97 9.55 -13.39
N TYR A 484 26.81 9.17 -12.82
CA TYR A 484 26.40 7.78 -12.76
C TYR A 484 25.94 7.26 -14.13
N LYS A 485 26.50 6.13 -14.53
CA LYS A 485 26.14 5.36 -15.72
C LYS A 485 25.84 3.94 -15.29
N SER A 486 24.61 3.51 -15.59
CA SER A 486 24.11 2.16 -15.31
C SER A 486 24.87 1.10 -16.12
N ASP A 487 24.98 -0.10 -15.56
CA ASP A 487 25.50 -1.29 -16.25
C ASP A 487 24.37 -2.25 -16.68
N ALA A 488 24.72 -3.36 -17.31
CA ALA A 488 23.77 -4.35 -17.83
C ALA A 488 22.91 -5.02 -16.74
N ASP A 489 23.48 -5.23 -15.55
CA ASP A 489 22.80 -5.77 -14.37
C ASP A 489 22.02 -4.69 -13.58
N GLY A 490 22.12 -3.43 -14.01
CA GLY A 490 21.55 -2.30 -13.31
C GLY A 490 22.31 -1.91 -12.05
N PHE A 491 23.64 -2.10 -11.96
CA PHE A 491 24.47 -1.39 -10.99
C PHE A 491 25.90 -1.26 -11.49
N ASN A 492 26.45 -0.04 -11.49
CA ASN A 492 27.87 0.15 -11.81
C ASN A 492 28.62 0.70 -10.59
N ALA A 493 29.38 -0.16 -9.90
CA ALA A 493 30.07 0.23 -8.67
C ALA A 493 31.06 1.39 -8.90
N LYS A 494 31.82 1.33 -10.00
CA LYS A 494 32.80 2.36 -10.36
C LYS A 494 32.14 3.71 -10.62
N SER A 495 31.04 3.72 -11.37
CA SER A 495 30.30 4.94 -11.70
C SER A 495 29.51 5.47 -10.49
N ALA A 496 29.11 4.62 -9.56
CA ALA A 496 28.55 5.04 -8.27
C ALA A 496 29.59 5.78 -7.41
N VAL A 497 30.86 5.34 -7.44
CA VAL A 497 31.98 6.01 -6.76
C VAL A 497 32.36 7.33 -7.44
N ASP A 498 32.25 7.44 -8.77
CA ASP A 498 32.50 8.68 -9.52
C ASP A 498 31.69 9.88 -8.99
N ILE A 499 30.51 9.63 -8.42
CA ILE A 499 29.63 10.65 -7.85
C ILE A 499 30.33 11.45 -6.74
N PHE A 500 31.22 10.84 -5.94
CA PHE A 500 31.74 11.46 -4.71
C PHE A 500 33.23 11.28 -4.45
N LYS A 501 33.98 10.51 -5.25
CA LYS A 501 35.39 10.15 -4.97
C LYS A 501 36.37 11.32 -4.78
N ASN A 502 36.03 12.49 -5.28
CA ASN A 502 36.84 13.70 -5.18
C ASN A 502 36.40 14.64 -4.04
N SER A 503 35.36 14.28 -3.29
CA SER A 503 34.86 15.11 -2.19
C SER A 503 35.75 15.04 -0.97
N ILE A 504 35.88 16.16 -0.24
CA ILE A 504 36.53 16.19 1.07
C ILE A 504 35.92 15.21 2.09
N LEU A 505 36.77 14.60 2.92
CA LEU A 505 36.36 13.79 4.08
C LEU A 505 35.99 14.69 5.27
N ALA A 506 34.86 14.39 5.91
CA ALA A 506 34.36 15.13 7.07
C ALA A 506 35.27 15.03 8.31
N PHE A 507 36.04 13.93 8.42
CA PHE A 507 36.98 13.66 9.51
C PHE A 507 37.95 12.54 9.09
N THR A 508 39.02 12.35 9.86
CA THR A 508 39.98 11.25 9.66
C THR A 508 39.29 9.89 9.84
N PRO A 509 39.46 8.92 8.93
CA PRO A 509 38.81 7.61 9.02
C PRO A 509 39.00 6.96 10.40
N GLY A 510 37.91 6.44 10.97
CA GLY A 510 37.85 5.90 12.32
C GLY A 510 37.66 6.93 13.44
N ALA A 511 37.96 8.22 13.25
CA ALA A 511 37.94 9.20 14.33
C ALA A 511 36.53 9.59 14.82
N SER A 512 35.51 9.47 13.96
CA SER A 512 34.13 9.85 14.28
C SER A 512 33.11 8.97 13.56
N TYR A 513 31.83 9.26 13.75
CA TYR A 513 30.70 8.62 13.08
C TYR A 513 29.93 9.66 12.25
N ASN A 514 29.68 9.35 10.97
CA ASN A 514 28.79 10.10 10.10
C ASN A 514 28.09 9.14 9.14
N TYR A 515 26.77 9.02 9.30
CA TYR A 515 25.96 8.13 8.48
C TYR A 515 26.13 8.47 6.99
N SER A 516 26.57 7.51 6.17
CA SER A 516 26.86 7.75 4.75
C SER A 516 26.36 6.61 3.86
N THR A 517 25.41 6.93 2.99
CA THR A 517 25.01 6.03 1.91
C THR A 517 26.13 5.83 0.88
N TYR A 518 26.96 6.85 0.64
CA TYR A 518 28.12 6.73 -0.25
C TYR A 518 29.21 5.82 0.31
N GLY A 519 29.34 5.72 1.63
CA GLY A 519 30.21 4.72 2.25
C GLY A 519 29.85 3.29 1.87
N PHE A 520 28.56 2.97 1.79
CA PHE A 520 28.11 1.64 1.36
C PHE A 520 28.30 1.42 -0.15
N SER A 521 28.16 2.47 -0.98
CA SER A 521 28.53 2.38 -2.40
C SER A 521 30.02 2.04 -2.59
N LEU A 522 30.90 2.65 -1.79
CA LEU A 522 32.33 2.34 -1.85
C LEU A 522 32.66 0.94 -1.29
N ALA A 523 31.99 0.51 -0.22
CA ALA A 523 32.16 -0.84 0.31
C ALA A 523 31.75 -1.89 -0.74
N ALA A 524 30.62 -1.70 -1.42
CA ALA A 524 30.19 -2.58 -2.51
C ALA A 524 31.17 -2.60 -3.68
N ALA A 525 31.86 -1.50 -3.99
CA ALA A 525 32.90 -1.50 -5.02
C ALA A 525 34.10 -2.40 -4.68
N THR A 526 34.38 -2.62 -3.38
CA THR A 526 35.39 -3.61 -2.97
C THR A 526 34.88 -5.04 -3.14
N ILE A 527 33.60 -5.29 -2.86
CA ILE A 527 32.96 -6.60 -3.07
C ILE A 527 32.90 -6.90 -4.57
N GLU A 528 32.49 -5.93 -5.39
CA GLU A 528 32.48 -6.01 -6.85
C GLU A 528 33.83 -6.47 -7.39
N ALA A 529 34.92 -5.84 -6.92
CA ALA A 529 36.27 -6.12 -7.42
C ALA A 529 36.83 -7.47 -6.95
N ALA A 530 36.44 -7.93 -5.76
CA ALA A 530 36.97 -9.16 -5.16
C ALA A 530 36.09 -10.40 -5.43
N SER A 531 34.79 -10.23 -5.67
CA SER A 531 33.87 -11.32 -5.92
C SER A 531 34.03 -11.91 -7.34
N PRO A 532 33.78 -13.22 -7.55
CA PRO A 532 33.91 -13.84 -8.87
C PRO A 532 32.94 -13.32 -9.93
N ASN A 533 31.77 -12.84 -9.52
CA ASN A 533 30.63 -12.49 -10.36
C ASN A 533 30.11 -11.05 -10.14
N GLY A 534 30.78 -10.25 -9.33
CA GLY A 534 30.34 -8.89 -9.01
C GLY A 534 29.35 -8.84 -7.84
N TYR A 535 29.08 -7.62 -7.37
CA TYR A 535 28.31 -7.35 -6.16
C TYR A 535 26.83 -7.76 -6.29
N VAL A 536 26.18 -7.46 -7.41
CA VAL A 536 24.75 -7.76 -7.61
C VAL A 536 24.53 -9.26 -7.62
N ASP A 537 25.27 -9.99 -8.45
CA ASP A 537 25.15 -11.45 -8.54
C ASP A 537 25.56 -12.12 -7.24
N TRP A 538 26.60 -11.63 -6.55
CA TRP A 538 26.96 -12.14 -5.22
C TRP A 538 25.78 -12.06 -4.24
N VAL A 539 25.10 -10.92 -4.17
CA VAL A 539 23.94 -10.73 -3.29
C VAL A 539 22.77 -11.64 -3.72
N LEU A 540 22.47 -11.73 -5.01
CA LEU A 540 21.36 -12.55 -5.49
C LEU A 540 21.61 -14.05 -5.26
N GLU A 541 22.82 -14.53 -5.49
CA GLU A 541 23.17 -15.94 -5.41
C GLU A 541 23.45 -16.44 -3.98
N ASN A 542 24.05 -15.61 -3.13
CA ASN A 542 24.51 -16.03 -1.80
C ASN A 542 23.64 -15.52 -0.65
N ILE A 543 22.74 -14.56 -0.91
CA ILE A 543 21.81 -14.03 0.09
C ILE A 543 20.36 -14.28 -0.34
N ALA A 544 19.94 -13.78 -1.51
CA ALA A 544 18.53 -13.82 -1.90
C ALA A 544 18.04 -15.24 -2.19
N LYS A 545 18.77 -15.99 -3.03
CA LYS A 545 18.42 -17.34 -3.40
C LYS A 545 18.41 -18.30 -2.20
N PRO A 546 19.43 -18.35 -1.32
CA PRO A 546 19.40 -19.25 -0.15
C PRO A 546 18.32 -18.91 0.87
N ALA A 547 17.93 -17.64 0.98
CA ALA A 547 16.82 -17.20 1.84
C ALA A 547 15.45 -17.24 1.14
N ASN A 548 15.36 -17.77 -0.08
CA ASN A 548 14.13 -17.85 -0.88
C ASN A 548 13.43 -16.49 -1.06
N MET A 549 14.20 -15.44 -1.37
CA MET A 549 13.70 -14.08 -1.57
C MET A 549 13.41 -13.81 -3.07
N ASP A 550 12.37 -14.44 -3.60
CA ASP A 550 12.13 -14.54 -5.04
C ASP A 550 11.81 -13.22 -5.75
N SER A 551 11.36 -12.20 -5.00
CA SER A 551 11.03 -10.88 -5.55
C SER A 551 12.15 -9.85 -5.36
N PHE A 552 13.22 -10.22 -4.63
CA PHE A 552 14.35 -9.37 -4.33
C PHE A 552 15.19 -9.09 -5.57
N ARG A 553 15.42 -7.81 -5.86
CA ARG A 553 16.09 -7.39 -7.09
C ARG A 553 16.76 -6.03 -6.97
N ALA A 554 17.73 -5.79 -7.86
CA ALA A 554 18.28 -4.46 -8.07
C ALA A 554 17.16 -3.52 -8.54
N GLY A 555 17.17 -2.29 -8.01
CA GLY A 555 16.14 -1.31 -8.31
C GLY A 555 16.07 -0.98 -9.80
N ASN A 556 14.89 -1.09 -10.39
CA ASN A 556 14.68 -0.85 -11.82
C ASN A 556 13.98 0.48 -12.08
N LYS A 557 13.84 0.88 -13.35
CA LYS A 557 13.21 2.15 -13.76
C LYS A 557 11.68 2.20 -13.57
N ARG A 558 11.06 1.30 -12.78
CA ARG A 558 9.60 1.30 -12.61
C ARG A 558 9.15 2.44 -11.70
N ASP A 559 7.95 2.93 -11.96
CA ASP A 559 7.30 3.95 -11.16
C ASP A 559 6.87 3.35 -9.81
N HIS A 560 7.62 3.62 -8.74
CA HIS A 560 7.20 3.27 -7.37
C HIS A 560 6.24 4.34 -6.87
N TYR A 561 4.97 3.99 -6.81
CA TYR A 561 3.92 4.83 -6.26
C TYR A 561 3.97 4.82 -4.73
N GLY A 562 3.73 5.97 -4.14
CA GLY A 562 3.60 6.20 -2.71
C GLY A 562 2.99 7.56 -2.48
N HIS A 563 3.06 8.06 -1.25
CA HIS A 563 2.37 9.27 -0.86
C HIS A 563 3.33 10.19 -0.09
N GLU A 564 3.14 11.48 -0.32
CA GLU A 564 3.78 12.53 0.47
C GLU A 564 2.72 13.42 1.11
N MET A 565 3.01 13.89 2.32
CA MET A 565 2.32 15.03 2.89
C MET A 565 3.23 16.23 2.69
N ARG A 566 2.80 17.15 1.82
CA ARG A 566 3.58 18.31 1.43
C ARG A 566 3.62 19.34 2.55
N GLU A 567 4.58 20.26 2.44
CA GLU A 567 4.82 21.31 3.42
C GLU A 567 3.69 22.36 3.50
N ASP A 568 2.86 22.43 2.46
CA ASP A 568 1.65 23.25 2.36
C ASP A 568 0.39 22.48 2.84
N GLY A 569 0.54 21.29 3.43
CA GLY A 569 -0.59 20.48 3.89
C GLY A 569 -1.38 19.85 2.76
N LEU A 570 -0.80 19.74 1.55
CA LEU A 570 -1.39 18.99 0.44
C LEU A 570 -1.00 17.51 0.51
N PHE A 571 -2.00 16.66 0.43
CA PHE A 571 -1.82 15.23 0.25
C PHE A 571 -1.57 14.93 -1.23
N ALA A 572 -0.47 14.25 -1.55
CA ALA A 572 -0.13 13.96 -2.94
C ALA A 572 0.35 12.51 -3.14
N THR A 573 -0.13 11.89 -4.22
CA THR A 573 0.46 10.67 -4.76
C THR A 573 1.77 11.02 -5.48
N THR A 574 2.85 10.32 -5.15
CA THR A 574 4.18 10.56 -5.71
C THR A 574 4.76 9.32 -6.33
N ILE A 575 5.58 9.55 -7.37
CA ILE A 575 6.34 8.50 -8.03
C ILE A 575 7.83 8.70 -7.71
N ALA A 576 8.48 7.65 -7.24
CA ALA A 576 9.91 7.59 -7.05
C ALA A 576 10.56 6.78 -8.18
N GLY A 577 11.54 7.40 -8.86
CA GLY A 577 12.38 6.71 -9.84
C GLY A 577 13.40 5.79 -9.18
N SER A 578 14.27 5.19 -10.00
CA SER A 578 15.32 4.28 -9.52
C SER A 578 16.36 4.99 -8.65
N GLU A 579 16.83 4.29 -7.62
CA GLU A 579 17.98 4.68 -6.78
C GLU A 579 19.20 3.77 -7.03
N GLU A 580 19.30 3.23 -8.24
CA GLU A 580 20.38 2.38 -8.73
C GLU A 580 21.78 2.88 -8.36
N ARG A 581 22.03 4.17 -8.54
CA ARG A 581 23.30 4.86 -8.23
C ARG A 581 23.79 4.69 -6.79
N VAL A 582 22.89 4.29 -5.90
CA VAL A 582 23.15 4.01 -4.49
C VAL A 582 22.57 2.67 -4.07
N LEU A 583 22.47 1.71 -5.01
CA LEU A 583 21.92 0.37 -4.80
C LEU A 583 22.35 -0.25 -3.46
N PRO A 584 23.66 -0.31 -3.11
CA PRO A 584 24.13 -0.98 -1.90
C PRO A 584 23.70 -0.31 -0.59
N GLY A 585 23.40 0.98 -0.65
CA GLY A 585 23.02 1.75 0.52
C GLY A 585 21.54 2.15 0.56
N GLY A 586 20.78 1.91 -0.49
CA GLY A 586 19.40 2.39 -0.56
C GLY A 586 18.51 1.87 -1.68
N GLY A 587 19.04 1.15 -2.68
CA GLY A 587 18.31 0.89 -3.92
C GLY A 587 17.78 -0.53 -4.09
N TRP A 588 18.02 -1.46 -3.16
CA TRP A 588 17.42 -2.80 -3.24
C TRP A 588 15.90 -2.73 -3.04
N GLU A 589 15.17 -3.55 -3.80
CA GLU A 589 13.71 -3.55 -3.84
C GLU A 589 13.18 -4.96 -3.73
N SER A 590 12.13 -5.14 -2.93
CA SER A 590 11.44 -6.43 -2.80
C SER A 590 10.07 -6.27 -2.16
N ASN A 591 9.36 -7.36 -1.95
CA ASN A 591 8.08 -7.40 -1.25
C ASN A 591 8.25 -7.61 0.28
N ILE A 592 7.12 -7.62 1.01
CA ILE A 592 7.11 -7.76 2.47
C ILE A 592 7.52 -9.16 2.95
N CYS A 593 7.19 -10.20 2.19
CA CYS A 593 7.53 -11.57 2.58
C CYS A 593 9.04 -11.78 2.54
N ASP A 594 9.71 -11.29 1.50
CA ASP A 594 11.15 -11.36 1.36
C ASP A 594 11.86 -10.56 2.45
N LEU A 595 11.31 -9.42 2.86
CA LEU A 595 11.87 -8.66 4.00
C LEU A 595 11.73 -9.44 5.32
N ALA A 596 10.62 -10.14 5.52
CA ALA A 596 10.44 -11.00 6.68
C ALA A 596 11.42 -12.19 6.67
N LYS A 597 11.57 -12.86 5.52
CA LYS A 597 12.55 -13.93 5.31
C LYS A 597 13.98 -13.45 5.59
N PHE A 598 14.35 -12.27 5.07
CA PHE A 598 15.65 -11.67 5.34
C PHE A 598 15.85 -11.43 6.84
N ALA A 599 14.88 -10.83 7.52
CA ALA A 599 14.98 -10.53 8.95
C ALA A 599 15.05 -11.79 9.82
N ILE A 600 14.29 -12.84 9.49
CA ILE A 600 14.31 -14.13 10.18
C ILE A 600 15.68 -14.80 10.01
N ASN A 601 16.19 -14.90 8.77
CA ASN A 601 17.48 -15.52 8.49
C ASN A 601 18.64 -14.73 9.09
N LEU A 602 18.56 -13.39 9.09
CA LEU A 602 19.54 -12.51 9.73
C LEU A 602 19.53 -12.64 11.24
N SER A 603 18.36 -12.85 11.85
CA SER A 603 18.22 -13.00 13.29
C SER A 603 18.71 -14.35 13.83
N GLY A 604 18.89 -15.33 12.95
CA GLY A 604 19.52 -16.61 13.25
C GLY A 604 20.83 -16.77 12.50
N ASP A 605 21.21 -18.02 12.23
CA ASP A 605 22.57 -18.37 11.79
C ASP A 605 22.68 -18.57 10.28
N ALA A 606 21.58 -18.40 9.56
CA ALA A 606 21.42 -18.87 8.18
C ALA A 606 22.35 -18.18 7.17
N PHE A 607 22.78 -16.94 7.43
CA PHE A 607 23.68 -16.20 6.53
C PHE A 607 25.16 -16.39 6.83
N TYR A 608 25.53 -17.01 7.96
CA TYR A 608 26.90 -17.00 8.48
C TYR A 608 27.41 -18.39 8.84
N ASN A 609 28.73 -18.56 8.74
CA ASN A 609 29.36 -19.69 9.39
C ASN A 609 29.62 -19.35 10.87
N VAL A 610 28.83 -19.92 11.77
CA VAL A 610 28.89 -19.65 13.22
C VAL A 610 30.27 -19.87 13.85
N ASN A 611 31.12 -20.71 13.23
CA ASN A 611 32.46 -20.98 13.72
C ASN A 611 33.45 -19.85 13.43
N THR A 612 33.23 -19.08 12.36
CA THR A 612 34.09 -17.97 11.92
C THR A 612 33.45 -16.61 12.20
N HIS A 613 32.13 -16.53 12.17
CA HIS A 613 31.32 -15.34 12.43
C HIS A 613 30.12 -15.73 13.29
N PRO A 614 30.19 -15.60 14.63
CA PRO A 614 29.01 -15.79 15.45
C PRO A 614 27.94 -14.77 15.04
N VAL A 615 26.67 -15.18 15.13
CA VAL A 615 25.42 -14.45 14.80
C VAL A 615 25.52 -12.94 15.09
N GLY A 616 26.13 -12.61 16.21
CA GLY A 616 26.30 -11.25 16.67
C GLY A 616 27.29 -10.37 15.91
N ARG A 617 28.23 -10.88 15.12
CA ARG A 617 29.38 -10.08 14.60
C ARG A 617 28.97 -8.85 13.76
N ILE A 618 27.80 -8.86 13.13
CA ILE A 618 27.26 -7.70 12.40
C ILE A 618 26.80 -6.57 13.34
N TRP A 619 26.33 -6.89 14.55
CA TRP A 619 25.77 -5.94 15.53
C TRP A 619 26.43 -5.96 16.92
N GLU A 620 27.46 -6.77 17.15
CA GLU A 620 28.25 -6.89 18.39
C GLU A 620 29.57 -6.12 18.33
N GLY A 621 30.13 -5.85 19.52
CA GLY A 621 31.29 -4.99 19.73
C GLY A 621 30.92 -3.54 20.03
N ALA A 622 31.82 -2.75 20.63
CA ALA A 622 31.64 -1.31 20.91
C ALA A 622 32.84 -0.51 20.40
N ILE A 623 32.66 0.35 19.38
CA ILE A 623 33.55 1.49 19.08
C ILE A 623 32.72 2.60 18.38
N GLY A 624 32.82 3.85 18.84
CA GLY A 624 32.16 5.02 18.24
C GLY A 624 30.78 5.34 18.83
N ASN A 625 29.72 5.19 18.02
CA ASN A 625 28.33 5.58 18.32
C ASN A 625 27.57 4.62 19.27
N GLY A 626 28.21 3.58 19.80
CA GLY A 626 27.59 2.58 20.69
C GLY A 626 26.52 1.67 20.07
N GLU A 627 25.71 2.17 19.12
CA GLU A 627 24.50 1.54 18.60
C GLU A 627 24.59 1.09 17.13
N TYR A 628 25.31 1.81 16.26
CA TYR A 628 25.45 1.47 14.83
C TYR A 628 26.72 0.65 14.58
N ARG A 629 26.59 -0.48 13.90
CA ARG A 629 27.70 -1.40 13.56
C ARG A 629 27.82 -1.57 12.06
N HIS A 630 27.62 -2.74 11.48
CA HIS A 630 27.85 -2.98 10.06
C HIS A 630 26.53 -2.92 9.31
N GLY A 631 26.07 -1.73 8.93
CA GLY A 631 24.80 -1.58 8.21
C GLY A 631 23.53 -1.85 9.03
N ILE A 632 23.65 -2.02 10.35
CA ILE A 632 22.53 -2.29 11.27
C ILE A 632 22.75 -1.61 12.63
N ARG A 633 21.66 -1.33 13.34
CA ARG A 633 21.67 -0.79 14.70
C ARG A 633 21.28 -1.84 15.73
N ARG A 634 21.71 -1.58 16.95
CA ARG A 634 21.40 -2.36 18.15
C ARG A 634 21.02 -1.41 19.29
N SER A 635 20.02 -1.81 20.07
CA SER A 635 19.64 -1.13 21.31
C SER A 635 19.71 -2.10 22.49
N PHE A 636 20.28 -1.65 23.60
CA PHE A 636 20.34 -2.39 24.86
C PHE A 636 19.13 -2.03 25.70
N ASN A 637 18.13 -2.90 25.72
CA ASN A 637 16.97 -2.70 26.59
C ASN A 637 17.16 -3.47 27.91
N PRO A 638 16.65 -2.96 29.05
CA PRO A 638 16.79 -3.63 30.34
C PRO A 638 16.21 -5.05 30.33
N GLY A 639 16.94 -5.99 30.94
CA GLY A 639 16.54 -7.39 31.08
C GLY A 639 17.21 -8.35 30.08
N PRO A 640 17.36 -9.63 30.45
CA PRO A 640 17.99 -10.63 29.59
C PRO A 640 17.17 -10.84 28.31
N GLY A 641 17.85 -11.03 27.18
CA GLY A 641 17.21 -11.30 25.89
C GLY A 641 16.56 -10.08 25.22
N ASN A 642 16.57 -8.89 25.82
CA ASN A 642 15.91 -7.71 25.26
C ASN A 642 16.82 -6.85 24.37
N THR A 643 17.99 -7.36 23.95
CA THR A 643 18.77 -6.67 22.92
C THR A 643 17.99 -6.70 21.63
N SER A 644 17.61 -5.54 21.10
CA SER A 644 16.92 -5.42 19.82
C SER A 644 17.87 -4.98 18.73
N VAL A 645 17.70 -5.52 17.54
CA VAL A 645 18.47 -5.20 16.34
C VAL A 645 17.51 -4.65 15.30
N TRP A 646 17.91 -3.57 14.63
CA TRP A 646 17.01 -2.87 13.72
C TRP A 646 17.72 -2.02 12.67
N HIS A 647 17.02 -1.76 11.57
CA HIS A 647 17.36 -0.70 10.64
C HIS A 647 16.08 -0.12 10.03
N THR A 648 16.06 1.19 9.82
CA THR A 648 14.97 1.89 9.17
C THR A 648 15.33 2.27 7.73
N GLY A 649 14.34 2.50 6.87
CA GLY A 649 14.58 3.02 5.52
C GLY A 649 13.75 4.27 5.23
N ASP A 650 14.42 5.27 4.66
CA ASP A 650 13.83 6.53 4.20
C ASP A 650 13.92 6.61 2.67
N GLY A 651 12.80 6.37 1.99
CA GLY A 651 12.63 6.64 0.56
C GLY A 651 12.00 8.02 0.32
N LYS A 652 11.92 8.44 -0.95
CA LYS A 652 11.21 9.68 -1.33
C LYS A 652 9.73 9.64 -0.92
N ASN A 653 9.10 8.48 -1.02
CA ASN A 653 7.64 8.29 -0.86
C ASN A 653 7.29 7.05 -0.02
N SER A 654 8.24 6.54 0.76
CA SER A 654 8.10 5.31 1.52
C SER A 654 8.95 5.33 2.79
N ARG A 655 8.48 4.58 3.79
CA ARG A 655 9.18 4.36 5.06
C ARG A 655 9.15 2.88 5.36
N THR A 656 10.32 2.31 5.64
CA THR A 656 10.46 0.87 5.91
C THR A 656 11.09 0.64 7.27
N MET A 657 10.80 -0.52 7.85
CA MET A 657 11.33 -0.92 9.16
C MET A 657 11.66 -2.41 9.14
N MET A 658 12.80 -2.74 9.75
CA MET A 658 13.16 -4.08 10.17
C MET A 658 13.61 -3.98 11.63
N TYR A 659 12.93 -4.70 12.52
CA TYR A 659 13.19 -4.69 13.96
C TYR A 659 12.95 -6.07 14.56
N PHE A 660 13.92 -6.62 15.27
CA PHE A 660 13.82 -7.95 15.85
C PHE A 660 14.70 -8.14 17.09
N PHE A 661 14.43 -9.20 17.83
CA PHE A 661 15.22 -9.65 18.98
C PHE A 661 15.97 -10.93 18.58
N PRO A 662 17.31 -10.89 18.50
CA PRO A 662 18.10 -12.07 18.15
C PRO A 662 18.02 -13.20 19.18
N SER A 663 17.60 -12.90 20.42
CA SER A 663 17.56 -13.86 21.52
C SER A 663 16.55 -15.00 21.30
N ASP A 664 15.48 -14.73 20.56
CA ASP A 664 14.41 -15.68 20.30
C ASP A 664 13.84 -15.59 18.88
N THR A 665 14.48 -14.82 17.99
CA THR A 665 14.04 -14.62 16.60
C THR A 665 12.59 -14.14 16.53
N THR A 666 12.25 -13.14 17.34
CA THR A 666 10.93 -12.46 17.33
C THR A 666 11.07 -11.04 16.81
N GLY A 667 10.18 -10.60 15.92
CA GLY A 667 10.30 -9.26 15.33
C GLY A 667 9.16 -8.82 14.43
N VAL A 668 9.31 -7.61 13.90
CA VAL A 668 8.38 -6.94 12.99
C VAL A 668 9.14 -6.31 11.83
N VAL A 669 8.59 -6.47 10.63
CA VAL A 669 9.01 -5.79 9.41
C VAL A 669 7.81 -5.10 8.77
N PHE A 670 8.03 -3.95 8.12
CA PHE A 670 6.99 -3.36 7.29
C PHE A 670 7.52 -2.45 6.19
N LEU A 671 6.72 -2.35 5.13
CA LEU A 671 6.92 -1.50 3.97
C LEU A 671 5.74 -0.51 3.88
N GLY A 672 5.94 0.72 4.32
CA GLY A 672 4.93 1.79 4.28
C GLY A 672 5.04 2.64 3.01
N THR A 673 3.90 3.02 2.44
CA THR A 673 3.80 3.81 1.19
C THR A 673 3.62 5.31 1.44
N SER A 674 4.14 5.82 2.57
CA SER A 674 4.09 7.24 2.95
C SER A 674 5.42 7.72 3.48
N ASP A 675 5.84 8.93 3.13
CA ASP A 675 7.08 9.54 3.62
C ASP A 675 6.96 10.16 5.03
N TYR A 676 5.75 10.34 5.54
CA TYR A 676 5.49 10.93 6.86
C TYR A 676 5.20 9.88 7.95
N MET A 677 5.27 8.58 7.63
CA MET A 677 4.99 7.50 8.59
C MET A 677 5.97 7.50 9.78
N ASP A 678 5.43 7.47 11.01
CA ASP A 678 6.18 7.22 12.23
C ASP A 678 6.36 5.70 12.44
N ARG A 679 7.52 5.23 11.96
CA ARG A 679 7.93 3.82 12.03
C ARG A 679 8.07 3.32 13.47
N SER A 680 8.61 4.16 14.36
CA SER A 680 8.86 3.77 15.74
C SER A 680 7.54 3.57 16.48
N ARG A 681 6.60 4.49 16.29
CA ARG A 681 5.25 4.37 16.83
C ARG A 681 4.53 3.12 16.32
N MET A 682 4.56 2.88 15.00
CA MET A 682 3.95 1.68 14.39
C MET A 682 4.56 0.38 14.94
N ALA A 683 5.89 0.27 14.95
CA ALA A 683 6.58 -0.92 15.47
C ALA A 683 6.24 -1.17 16.95
N ASN A 684 6.26 -0.12 17.77
CA ASN A 684 5.93 -0.23 19.19
C ASN A 684 4.48 -0.67 19.42
N ARG A 685 3.53 -0.22 18.59
CA ARG A 685 2.12 -0.60 18.72
C ARG A 685 1.88 -2.04 18.34
N ILE A 686 2.49 -2.47 17.24
CA ILE A 686 2.45 -3.87 16.80
C ILE A 686 3.05 -4.78 17.88
N MET A 687 4.26 -4.47 18.37
CA MET A 687 4.93 -5.31 19.36
C MET A 687 4.21 -5.33 20.71
N TYR A 688 3.65 -4.20 21.15
CA TYR A 688 2.83 -4.15 22.36
C TYR A 688 1.54 -4.97 22.21
N ALA A 689 0.82 -4.84 21.08
CA ALA A 689 -0.39 -5.62 20.81
C ALA A 689 -0.10 -7.11 20.61
N PHE A 690 1.12 -7.45 20.17
CA PHE A 690 1.58 -8.82 20.05
C PHE A 690 1.85 -9.46 21.42
N GLY A 691 2.30 -8.67 22.40
CA GLY A 691 2.53 -9.12 23.78
C GLY A 691 3.91 -9.74 24.04
N GLU A 692 4.80 -9.71 23.05
CA GLU A 692 6.19 -10.21 23.17
C GLU A 692 7.15 -9.11 23.62
N HIS A 693 8.18 -9.49 24.38
CA HIS A 693 9.12 -8.56 25.03
C HIS A 693 8.42 -7.38 25.77
N PRO A 694 7.41 -7.64 26.62
CA PRO A 694 6.60 -6.59 27.21
C PRO A 694 7.44 -5.62 28.05
N SER A 695 8.55 -6.04 28.67
CA SER A 695 9.44 -5.12 29.41
C SER A 695 10.06 -4.02 28.54
N VAL A 696 10.18 -4.23 27.22
CA VAL A 696 10.68 -3.22 26.27
C VAL A 696 9.59 -2.21 25.94
N PHE A 697 8.34 -2.67 25.77
CA PHE A 697 7.24 -1.84 25.26
C PHE A 697 6.26 -1.35 26.34
N LYS A 698 6.28 -1.90 27.55
CA LYS A 698 5.35 -1.59 28.66
C LYS A 698 5.44 -0.16 29.16
N ASN A 699 6.64 0.44 29.11
CA ASN A 699 6.88 1.82 29.52
C ASN A 699 6.98 2.79 28.34
N THR A 700 6.80 2.30 27.10
CA THR A 700 6.72 3.18 25.94
C THR A 700 5.37 3.88 25.97
N PRO A 701 5.29 5.22 26.01
CA PRO A 701 4.01 5.92 25.94
C PRO A 701 3.26 5.49 24.68
N ILE A 702 2.19 4.74 24.85
CA ILE A 702 1.22 4.51 23.79
C ILE A 702 0.37 5.75 23.72
N ARG A 703 0.88 6.77 23.01
CA ARG A 703 0.06 7.88 22.51
C ARG A 703 -1.05 7.25 21.67
N ASN A 704 -2.28 7.34 22.17
CA ASN A 704 -3.52 7.02 21.45
C ASN A 704 -4.03 8.22 20.65
N THR A 705 -3.30 9.34 20.69
CA THR A 705 -3.61 10.55 19.93
C THR A 705 -3.18 10.39 18.47
N PRO A 706 -3.79 11.09 17.52
CA PRO A 706 -3.30 11.15 16.14
C PRO A 706 -1.86 11.66 16.02
N VAL A 707 -1.16 11.29 14.95
CA VAL A 707 0.14 11.89 14.56
C VAL A 707 -0.16 12.96 13.52
N ASP A 708 -0.53 14.12 14.01
CA ASP A 708 -0.74 15.29 13.18
C ASP A 708 0.56 16.10 13.04
N ASN A 709 1.51 15.96 13.98
CA ASN A 709 2.76 16.71 13.94
C ASN A 709 3.62 16.47 12.68
N CYS A 710 4.41 17.49 12.38
CA CYS A 710 5.35 17.47 11.28
C CYS A 710 6.74 16.99 11.68
N ASN A 711 6.89 16.17 12.73
CA ASN A 711 8.21 15.81 13.23
C ASN A 711 8.97 14.89 12.25
N GLY A 712 10.06 15.39 11.66
CA GLY A 712 10.98 14.63 10.82
C GLY A 712 12.14 15.48 10.29
N PRO A 713 13.36 14.93 10.15
CA PRO A 713 14.59 15.69 9.84
C PRO A 713 14.63 16.33 8.43
N ASN A 714 13.64 16.07 7.57
CA ASN A 714 13.57 16.54 6.19
C ASN A 714 12.27 17.28 5.85
N LYS A 715 11.35 17.49 6.81
CA LYS A 715 10.11 18.23 6.57
C LYS A 715 10.45 19.72 6.61
N LYS A 716 10.46 20.40 5.45
CA LYS A 716 10.70 21.83 5.41
C LYS A 716 9.38 22.55 5.73
N LYS A 717 9.47 23.73 6.35
CA LYS A 717 8.33 24.51 6.84
C LYS A 717 7.94 25.61 5.84
N ASN A 718 8.19 25.39 4.54
CA ASN A 718 8.22 26.44 3.54
C ASN A 718 6.97 26.44 2.62
N GLY A 719 5.92 25.69 2.98
CA GLY A 719 4.62 25.79 2.31
C GLY A 719 4.06 27.21 2.39
N ASN A 720 3.37 27.67 1.36
CA ASN A 720 2.85 29.05 1.32
C ASN A 720 1.50 29.19 2.04
N ASP A 721 0.67 28.14 2.00
CA ASP A 721 -0.64 28.09 2.65
C ASP A 721 -0.55 28.34 4.16
N LEU A 722 -1.59 28.98 4.69
CA LEU A 722 -1.71 29.38 6.08
C LEU A 722 -3.01 28.84 6.65
N PHE A 723 -2.99 28.49 7.93
CA PHE A 723 -4.12 27.90 8.63
C PHE A 723 -4.58 28.82 9.76
N VAL A 724 -5.87 28.74 10.04
CA VAL A 724 -6.56 29.39 11.15
C VAL A 724 -7.22 28.30 11.97
N GLY A 725 -7.18 28.42 13.29
CA GLY A 725 -7.83 27.45 14.17
C GLY A 725 -8.35 28.07 15.44
N ILE A 726 -9.49 27.56 15.89
CA ILE A 726 -10.14 27.96 17.12
C ILE A 726 -10.25 26.74 18.02
N TRP A 727 -9.61 26.78 19.19
CA TRP A 727 -9.68 25.72 20.18
C TRP A 727 -10.38 26.18 21.44
N ARG A 728 -11.23 25.33 22.01
CA ARG A 728 -11.90 25.59 23.29
C ARG A 728 -11.60 24.51 24.30
N LYS A 729 -11.26 24.92 25.53
CA LYS A 729 -11.00 24.00 26.63
C LYS A 729 -12.25 23.21 26.98
N THR A 730 -12.08 21.91 27.20
CA THR A 730 -13.18 21.03 27.59
C THR A 730 -13.18 20.78 29.10
N ASP A 731 -14.35 20.45 29.68
CA ASP A 731 -14.46 20.12 31.13
C ASP A 731 -13.99 18.68 31.42
N LYS A 732 -13.53 17.96 30.40
CA LYS A 732 -13.12 16.57 30.52
C LYS A 732 -11.67 16.48 30.96
N ASP A 733 -11.40 15.51 31.82
CA ASP A 733 -10.09 15.25 32.41
C ASP A 733 -9.03 15.01 31.31
N SER A 734 -7.95 15.80 31.33
CA SER A 734 -6.80 15.67 30.43
C SER A 734 -6.06 14.33 30.58
N SER A 735 -6.40 13.52 31.60
CA SER A 735 -5.90 12.15 31.77
C SER A 735 -6.59 11.11 30.86
N LYS A 736 -7.72 11.47 30.23
CA LYS A 736 -8.41 10.66 29.22
C LYS A 736 -8.17 11.29 27.85
N THR A 737 -7.78 10.48 26.87
CA THR A 737 -7.51 10.89 25.48
C THR A 737 -8.79 11.27 24.73
N ASP A 738 -9.53 12.26 25.24
CA ASP A 738 -10.71 12.84 24.57
C ASP A 738 -10.33 13.75 23.38
N SER A 739 -9.03 13.85 23.06
CA SER A 739 -8.51 14.49 21.85
C SER A 739 -8.49 13.53 20.64
N ASP A 740 -9.59 12.80 20.44
CA ASP A 740 -9.79 11.91 19.28
C ASP A 740 -10.18 12.70 18.02
N GLN A 741 -9.63 13.91 17.84
CA GLN A 741 -9.84 14.70 16.63
C GLN A 741 -8.77 14.37 15.60
N LEU A 742 -9.19 13.89 14.43
CA LEU A 742 -8.34 13.69 13.27
C LEU A 742 -8.50 14.87 12.34
N ILE A 743 -7.38 15.44 11.88
CA ILE A 743 -7.39 16.37 10.76
C ILE A 743 -7.02 15.59 9.49
N ARG A 744 -7.76 15.83 8.40
CA ARG A 744 -7.41 15.35 7.07
C ARG A 744 -7.32 16.53 6.15
N THR A 745 -6.12 16.82 5.69
CA THR A 745 -5.82 18.06 5.00
C THR A 745 -5.40 17.82 3.55
N GLY A 746 -5.80 18.75 2.68
CA GLY A 746 -5.37 18.88 1.30
C GLY A 746 -5.57 17.64 0.46
N ARG A 747 -6.73 16.98 0.63
CA ARG A 747 -7.08 15.79 -0.13
C ARG A 747 -7.81 16.16 -1.42
N PRO A 748 -7.44 15.58 -2.58
CA PRO A 748 -8.17 15.77 -3.82
C PRO A 748 -9.66 15.43 -3.64
N HIS A 749 -10.55 16.16 -4.32
CA HIS A 749 -12.01 16.05 -4.16
C HIS A 749 -12.54 14.61 -4.02
N GLU A 750 -12.30 13.73 -5.00
CA GLU A 750 -12.80 12.35 -4.94
C GLU A 750 -12.19 11.55 -3.77
N GLU A 751 -10.91 11.77 -3.49
CA GLU A 751 -10.18 11.07 -2.44
C GLU A 751 -10.65 11.43 -1.03
N PHE A 752 -10.99 12.70 -0.80
CA PHE A 752 -11.49 13.15 0.50
C PHE A 752 -12.77 12.41 0.92
N PHE A 753 -13.69 12.17 -0.01
CA PHE A 753 -14.94 11.51 0.31
C PHE A 753 -14.80 9.99 0.48
N ASP A 754 -13.82 9.37 -0.17
CA ASP A 754 -13.43 7.99 0.15
C ASP A 754 -12.83 7.90 1.56
N GLN A 755 -11.97 8.86 1.92
CA GLN A 755 -11.40 8.96 3.26
C GLN A 755 -12.49 9.16 4.31
N LEU A 756 -13.49 9.99 4.02
CA LEU A 756 -14.64 10.19 4.91
C LEU A 756 -15.39 8.89 5.17
N LEU A 757 -15.68 8.11 4.12
CA LEU A 757 -16.36 6.83 4.27
C LEU A 757 -15.52 5.82 5.06
N TYR A 758 -14.21 5.80 4.82
CA TYR A 758 -13.25 4.99 5.56
C TYR A 758 -13.26 5.32 7.06
N LEU A 759 -13.20 6.60 7.42
CA LEU A 759 -13.24 7.07 8.80
C LEU A 759 -14.60 6.82 9.46
N GLN A 760 -15.71 6.99 8.74
CA GLN A 760 -17.05 6.63 9.21
C GLN A 760 -17.18 5.16 9.57
N ALA A 761 -16.65 4.26 8.73
CA ALA A 761 -16.63 2.84 9.03
C ALA A 761 -15.77 2.50 10.26
N ALA A 762 -14.79 3.33 10.58
CA ALA A 762 -13.94 3.21 11.77
C ALA A 762 -14.51 3.91 13.03
N GLY A 763 -15.74 4.44 12.96
CA GLY A 763 -16.39 5.10 14.09
C GLY A 763 -15.95 6.55 14.31
N TYR A 764 -15.55 7.24 13.25
CA TYR A 764 -15.30 8.68 13.26
C TYR A 764 -16.36 9.41 12.44
N TYR A 765 -16.81 10.57 12.90
CA TYR A 765 -17.73 11.42 12.16
C TYR A 765 -17.09 12.78 11.89
N CYS A 766 -17.34 13.31 10.70
CA CYS A 766 -16.88 14.63 10.30
C CYS A 766 -17.63 15.71 11.09
N THR A 767 -16.92 16.73 11.55
CA THR A 767 -17.47 17.88 12.30
C THR A 767 -17.39 19.18 11.53
N ASP A 768 -16.48 19.26 10.55
CA ASP A 768 -16.14 20.46 9.80
C ASP A 768 -15.48 20.05 8.47
N ILE A 769 -15.84 20.73 7.37
CA ILE A 769 -15.27 20.53 6.03
C ILE A 769 -14.89 21.86 5.40
N LYS A 770 -13.71 21.96 4.78
CA LYS A 770 -13.29 23.19 4.08
C LYS A 770 -12.79 22.91 2.66
N PRO A 771 -13.52 23.30 1.61
CA PRO A 771 -13.09 23.17 0.23
C PRO A 771 -12.19 24.34 -0.18
N PHE A 772 -11.13 24.05 -0.93
CA PHE A 772 -10.25 25.08 -1.48
C PHE A 772 -9.73 24.69 -2.86
N ILE A 773 -9.27 25.70 -3.61
CA ILE A 773 -8.72 25.52 -4.96
C ILE A 773 -7.22 25.68 -4.92
N HIS A 774 -6.50 24.69 -5.44
CA HIS A 774 -5.07 24.74 -5.64
C HIS A 774 -4.72 24.26 -7.05
N ASN A 775 -4.01 25.08 -7.83
CA ASN A 775 -3.65 24.81 -9.24
C ASN A 775 -4.86 24.35 -10.08
N ASN A 776 -5.98 25.08 -9.98
CA ASN A 776 -7.23 24.82 -10.69
C ASN A 776 -7.85 23.42 -10.41
N LYS A 777 -7.54 22.83 -9.26
CA LYS A 777 -8.14 21.59 -8.76
C LYS A 777 -8.75 21.81 -7.39
N LEU A 778 -9.84 21.10 -7.12
CA LEU A 778 -10.58 21.15 -5.87
C LEU A 778 -10.00 20.16 -4.86
N TYR A 779 -9.68 20.68 -3.67
CA TYR A 779 -9.20 19.96 -2.52
C TYR A 779 -10.10 20.23 -1.32
N TRP A 780 -9.97 19.38 -0.30
CA TRP A 780 -10.74 19.45 0.93
C TRP A 780 -9.85 19.23 2.13
N ASP A 781 -10.08 20.06 3.14
CA ASP A 781 -9.71 19.79 4.51
C ASP A 781 -10.95 19.31 5.29
N GLY A 782 -10.73 18.58 6.38
CA GLY A 782 -11.82 18.25 7.30
C GLY A 782 -11.34 17.79 8.66
N VAL A 783 -12.19 18.05 9.65
CA VAL A 783 -11.99 17.64 11.04
C VAL A 783 -12.96 16.50 11.36
N PHE A 784 -12.45 15.45 11.99
CA PHE A 784 -13.22 14.26 12.34
C PHE A 784 -13.08 13.96 13.81
N LYS A 785 -14.13 13.45 14.44
CA LYS A 785 -14.15 13.09 15.85
C LYS A 785 -14.60 11.65 16.04
N LYS A 786 -13.98 10.91 16.96
CA LYS A 786 -14.43 9.56 17.31
C LYS A 786 -15.80 9.59 17.97
N GLY A 787 -16.72 8.76 17.49
CA GLY A 787 -18.08 8.63 18.01
C GLY A 787 -19.07 8.08 16.98
N ASN A 788 -20.20 7.60 17.47
CA ASN A 788 -21.27 7.01 16.66
C ASN A 788 -22.34 8.03 16.27
N VAL A 789 -21.93 9.19 15.76
CA VAL A 789 -22.86 10.23 15.30
C VAL A 789 -23.10 10.05 13.81
N LYS A 790 -24.37 9.91 13.42
CA LYS A 790 -24.74 9.82 12.00
C LYS A 790 -24.63 11.19 11.35
N VAL A 791 -23.69 11.31 10.41
CA VAL A 791 -23.53 12.50 9.57
C VAL A 791 -23.69 12.17 8.09
N LYS A 792 -24.21 13.10 7.32
CA LYS A 792 -24.34 13.02 5.85
C LYS A 792 -23.71 14.26 5.26
N ILE A 793 -22.90 14.11 4.22
CA ILE A 793 -22.40 15.25 3.44
C ILE A 793 -23.11 15.30 2.09
N ARG A 794 -23.48 16.51 1.67
CA ARG A 794 -24.02 16.81 0.34
C ARG A 794 -23.20 17.92 -0.27
N ARG A 795 -22.95 17.86 -1.58
CA ARG A 795 -21.94 18.70 -2.25
C ARG A 795 -22.22 18.82 -3.73
N ASP A 796 -21.51 19.74 -4.38
CA ASP A 796 -21.59 20.01 -5.82
C ASP A 796 -22.98 20.44 -6.32
N HIS A 797 -23.82 20.95 -5.42
CA HIS A 797 -25.15 21.42 -5.76
C HIS A 797 -25.10 22.85 -6.34
N THR A 798 -26.03 23.16 -7.25
CA THR A 798 -26.40 24.55 -7.53
C THR A 798 -27.10 25.14 -6.32
N LYS A 799 -27.37 26.46 -6.37
CA LYS A 799 -28.09 27.13 -5.30
C LYS A 799 -29.41 26.45 -4.94
N GLU A 800 -30.26 26.38 -5.96
CA GLU A 800 -31.62 25.88 -5.83
C GLU A 800 -31.60 24.39 -5.49
N GLY A 801 -30.67 23.64 -6.07
CA GLY A 801 -30.49 22.22 -5.78
C GLY A 801 -30.11 21.95 -4.33
N PHE A 802 -29.25 22.79 -3.74
CA PHE A 802 -28.84 22.63 -2.35
C PHE A 802 -29.94 23.02 -1.36
N ILE A 803 -30.73 24.07 -1.65
CA ILE A 803 -31.90 24.42 -0.84
C ILE A 803 -32.90 23.25 -0.81
N ASN A 804 -33.12 22.59 -1.95
CA ASN A 804 -33.95 21.39 -2.02
C ASN A 804 -33.33 20.25 -1.19
N GLU A 805 -32.02 20.04 -1.31
CA GLU A 805 -31.31 19.02 -0.55
C GLU A 805 -31.41 19.24 0.97
N ILE A 806 -31.29 20.49 1.45
CA ILE A 806 -31.55 20.84 2.85
C ILE A 806 -32.97 20.43 3.24
N GLY A 807 -33.96 20.80 2.44
CA GLY A 807 -35.36 20.45 2.67
C GLY A 807 -35.58 18.93 2.76
N ASP A 808 -34.92 18.16 1.92
CA ASP A 808 -35.03 16.70 1.91
C ASP A 808 -34.30 16.05 3.10
N LYS A 809 -33.13 16.54 3.49
CA LYS A 809 -32.44 16.07 4.71
C LYS A 809 -33.22 16.40 5.98
N LEU A 810 -33.88 17.55 6.04
CA LEU A 810 -34.75 17.92 7.16
C LEU A 810 -35.92 16.93 7.30
N LYS A 811 -36.55 16.52 6.19
CA LYS A 811 -37.61 15.48 6.21
C LYS A 811 -37.10 14.12 6.70
N GLU A 812 -35.81 13.84 6.49
CA GLU A 812 -35.14 12.63 6.99
C GLU A 812 -34.67 12.73 8.45
N GLY A 813 -34.93 13.84 9.15
CA GLY A 813 -34.49 14.05 10.54
C GLY A 813 -33.04 14.53 10.70
N TYR A 814 -32.49 15.17 9.68
CA TYR A 814 -31.13 15.73 9.69
C TYR A 814 -31.16 17.26 9.57
N ALA A 815 -30.33 17.96 10.32
CA ALA A 815 -30.09 19.40 10.16
C ALA A 815 -28.66 19.68 9.70
N LEU A 816 -28.48 20.72 8.90
CA LEU A 816 -27.16 21.23 8.53
C LEU A 816 -26.44 21.73 9.78
N VAL A 817 -25.16 21.41 9.92
CA VAL A 817 -24.32 21.86 11.05
C VAL A 817 -23.11 22.65 10.61
N ASP A 818 -22.76 22.57 9.33
CA ASP A 818 -21.64 23.25 8.70
C ASP A 818 -21.96 23.34 7.17
N LEU A 819 -21.61 24.46 6.55
CA LEU A 819 -22.00 24.88 5.20
C LEU A 819 -20.78 25.42 4.48
N GLU A 820 -20.65 25.12 3.18
CA GLU A 820 -19.50 25.62 2.41
C GLU A 820 -19.90 26.14 1.03
N THR A 821 -19.23 27.20 0.56
CA THR A 821 -19.37 27.68 -0.82
C THR A 821 -18.07 27.91 -1.59
N TYR A 822 -17.89 27.11 -2.64
CA TYR A 822 -16.68 27.11 -3.47
C TYR A 822 -17.00 27.26 -4.95
N ARG A 823 -15.97 27.48 -5.77
CA ARG A 823 -16.07 27.41 -7.23
C ARG A 823 -15.47 26.10 -7.71
N ASN A 824 -16.19 25.36 -8.55
CA ASN A 824 -15.61 24.22 -9.25
C ASN A 824 -14.56 24.69 -10.26
N PRO A 825 -13.69 23.80 -10.76
CA PRO A 825 -12.77 24.09 -11.86
C PRO A 825 -13.46 24.59 -13.15
N ASP A 826 -14.77 24.39 -13.30
CA ASP A 826 -15.60 24.96 -14.37
C ASP A 826 -15.98 26.44 -14.15
N GLY A 827 -15.49 27.05 -13.06
CA GLY A 827 -15.75 28.43 -12.63
C GLY A 827 -17.11 28.64 -11.97
N LYS A 828 -17.99 27.64 -11.92
CA LYS A 828 -19.34 27.75 -11.36
C LYS A 828 -19.32 27.56 -9.85
N ARG A 829 -20.08 28.41 -9.15
CA ARG A 829 -20.26 28.31 -7.71
C ARG A 829 -21.10 27.07 -7.36
N ARG A 830 -20.65 26.34 -6.35
CA ARG A 830 -21.30 25.16 -5.76
C ARG A 830 -21.45 25.34 -4.26
N TRP A 831 -22.34 24.52 -3.70
CA TRP A 831 -22.52 24.41 -2.25
C TRP A 831 -22.36 22.99 -1.76
N ALA A 832 -21.78 22.90 -0.57
CA ALA A 832 -21.73 21.69 0.22
C ALA A 832 -22.26 21.95 1.63
N GLY A 833 -22.62 20.86 2.30
CA GLY A 833 -23.20 20.90 3.62
C GLY A 833 -22.99 19.59 4.35
N LEU A 834 -22.60 19.71 5.62
CA LEU A 834 -22.52 18.63 6.58
C LEU A 834 -23.81 18.61 7.41
N PHE A 835 -24.51 17.47 7.40
CA PHE A 835 -25.79 17.28 8.05
C PHE A 835 -25.67 16.26 9.19
N ARG A 836 -26.29 16.55 10.33
CA ARG A 836 -26.31 15.67 11.51
C ARG A 836 -27.74 15.31 11.90
N GLU A 837 -27.94 14.06 12.29
CA GLU A 837 -29.22 13.58 12.83
C GLU A 837 -29.56 14.39 14.10
N THR A 838 -30.72 15.03 14.13
CA THR A 838 -31.16 15.88 15.26
C THR A 838 -32.66 16.08 15.26
N SER A 839 -33.23 16.27 16.46
CA SER A 839 -34.61 16.71 16.66
C SER A 839 -34.72 18.18 17.06
N GLU A 840 -33.59 18.91 17.09
CA GLU A 840 -33.55 20.29 17.54
C GLU A 840 -34.09 21.27 16.48
N GLU A 841 -34.71 22.36 16.94
CA GLU A 841 -35.16 23.44 16.07
C GLU A 841 -33.98 24.11 15.37
N TYR A 842 -34.20 24.42 14.10
CA TYR A 842 -33.16 24.79 13.15
C TYR A 842 -33.68 25.78 12.11
N ALA A 843 -32.82 26.67 11.65
CA ALA A 843 -33.09 27.56 10.52
C ALA A 843 -31.81 27.87 9.72
N TYR A 844 -31.98 28.34 8.49
CA TYR A 844 -30.88 28.71 7.62
C TYR A 844 -31.17 29.97 6.81
N LEU A 845 -30.09 30.56 6.30
CA LEU A 845 -30.09 31.62 5.30
C LEU A 845 -29.05 31.26 4.24
N ILE A 846 -29.36 31.44 2.96
CA ILE A 846 -28.46 31.03 1.90
C ILE A 846 -28.42 32.10 0.80
N ASP A 847 -27.19 32.56 0.47
CA ASP A 847 -26.90 33.54 -0.58
C ASP A 847 -27.79 34.80 -0.50
N GLN A 848 -27.74 35.53 0.62
CA GLN A 848 -28.50 36.76 0.88
C GLN A 848 -27.59 37.98 1.12
N ASP A 849 -28.17 39.18 1.07
CA ASP A 849 -27.41 40.40 1.43
C ASP A 849 -27.32 40.58 2.95
N TYR A 850 -26.43 41.47 3.35
CA TYR A 850 -26.15 41.73 4.76
C TYR A 850 -27.38 42.24 5.53
N SER A 851 -28.20 43.12 4.94
CA SER A 851 -29.45 43.58 5.57
C SER A 851 -30.41 42.44 5.87
N THR A 852 -30.54 41.48 4.94
CA THR A 852 -31.39 40.30 5.12
C THR A 852 -30.80 39.39 6.20
N LEU A 853 -29.48 39.22 6.24
CA LEU A 853 -28.80 38.48 7.31
C LEU A 853 -29.06 39.11 8.68
N GLN A 854 -28.88 40.42 8.83
CA GLN A 854 -29.11 41.13 10.10
C GLN A 854 -30.56 41.00 10.58
N ASN A 855 -31.52 41.24 9.69
CA ASN A 855 -32.95 41.08 10.01
C ASN A 855 -33.25 39.62 10.44
N ARG A 856 -32.64 38.64 9.78
CA ARG A 856 -32.83 37.22 10.11
C ARG A 856 -32.23 36.86 11.46
N ILE A 857 -31.04 37.38 11.80
CA ILE A 857 -30.41 37.21 13.12
C ILE A 857 -31.32 37.76 14.23
N GLU A 858 -31.90 38.94 14.04
CA GLU A 858 -32.82 39.54 15.02
C GLU A 858 -34.12 38.74 15.17
N GLU A 859 -34.75 38.37 14.05
CA GLU A 859 -36.01 37.61 14.03
C GLU A 859 -35.86 36.23 14.70
N LEU A 860 -34.81 35.50 14.35
CA LEU A 860 -34.54 34.16 14.90
C LEU A 860 -34.03 34.22 16.34
N GLY A 861 -33.27 35.26 16.69
CA GLY A 861 -32.80 35.48 18.06
C GLY A 861 -33.95 35.66 19.06
N GLN A 862 -35.08 36.25 18.64
CA GLN A 862 -36.30 36.31 19.47
C GLN A 862 -36.94 34.93 19.73
N LYS A 863 -36.64 33.95 18.87
CA LYS A 863 -37.09 32.55 18.98
C LYS A 863 -36.05 31.65 19.66
N GLY A 864 -34.92 32.22 20.12
CA GLY A 864 -33.81 31.47 20.72
C GLY A 864 -32.95 30.68 19.72
N LEU A 865 -33.09 30.97 18.42
CA LEU A 865 -32.28 30.39 17.35
C LEU A 865 -31.16 31.37 16.99
N TYR A 866 -29.91 30.98 17.24
CA TYR A 866 -28.74 31.86 17.06
C TYR A 866 -27.77 31.29 16.04
N LEU A 867 -27.05 32.18 15.35
CA LEU A 867 -26.11 31.87 14.29
C LEU A 867 -24.95 31.02 14.84
N ILE A 868 -24.60 29.94 14.16
CA ILE A 868 -23.55 28.99 14.58
C ILE A 868 -22.40 28.84 13.59
N ASP A 869 -22.65 29.21 12.34
CA ASP A 869 -21.78 29.04 11.20
C ASP A 869 -22.17 30.10 10.16
N ILE A 870 -21.18 30.65 9.45
CA ILE A 870 -21.36 31.71 8.46
C ILE A 870 -20.42 31.56 7.27
N GLU A 871 -20.99 31.64 6.08
CA GLU A 871 -20.25 31.61 4.83
C GLU A 871 -20.43 32.92 4.07
N ALA A 872 -19.34 33.48 3.56
CA ALA A 872 -19.37 34.72 2.80
C ALA A 872 -18.75 34.54 1.40
N HIS A 873 -19.28 35.25 0.41
CA HIS A 873 -18.64 35.27 -0.91
C HIS A 873 -19.01 36.47 -1.76
N PHE A 874 -18.23 36.71 -2.81
CA PHE A 874 -18.54 37.72 -3.83
C PHE A 874 -19.38 37.16 -4.98
N LYS A 875 -20.44 37.90 -5.33
CA LYS A 875 -21.23 37.77 -6.55
C LYS A 875 -21.18 39.08 -7.33
N GLY A 876 -20.21 39.18 -8.23
CA GLY A 876 -19.81 40.48 -8.78
C GLY A 876 -19.11 41.30 -7.69
N ASP A 877 -19.50 42.56 -7.55
CA ASP A 877 -19.05 43.50 -6.51
C ASP A 877 -19.80 43.36 -5.18
N LYS A 878 -20.86 42.54 -5.14
CA LYS A 878 -21.73 42.39 -3.97
C LYS A 878 -21.32 41.18 -3.12
N LYS A 879 -21.14 41.41 -1.83
CA LYS A 879 -20.99 40.35 -0.82
C LYS A 879 -22.34 39.66 -0.59
N ARG A 880 -22.29 38.34 -0.47
CA ARG A 880 -23.44 37.45 -0.19
C ARG A 880 -23.10 36.57 0.99
N TYR A 881 -24.10 36.32 1.80
CA TYR A 881 -23.97 35.61 3.06
C TYR A 881 -24.91 34.42 3.13
N SER A 882 -24.41 33.36 3.72
CA SER A 882 -25.20 32.23 4.16
C SER A 882 -24.92 31.99 5.63
N GLY A 883 -25.85 31.39 6.35
CA GLY A 883 -25.66 31.15 7.77
C GLY A 883 -26.60 30.11 8.32
N ILE A 884 -26.11 29.40 9.34
CA ILE A 884 -26.84 28.35 10.03
C ILE A 884 -27.28 28.84 11.41
N PHE A 885 -28.52 28.56 11.78
CA PHE A 885 -29.10 28.96 13.06
C PHE A 885 -29.63 27.74 13.81
N LYS A 886 -29.31 27.66 15.10
CA LYS A 886 -29.73 26.56 15.97
C LYS A 886 -30.14 27.08 17.35
N LYS A 887 -30.96 26.31 18.06
CA LYS A 887 -31.36 26.62 19.43
C LYS A 887 -30.15 26.53 20.37
N ARG A 888 -29.74 27.65 20.96
CA ARG A 888 -28.58 27.73 21.85
C ARG A 888 -28.54 29.06 22.63
N ARG A 889 -27.42 29.36 23.30
CA ARG A 889 -27.15 30.67 23.89
C ARG A 889 -26.96 31.74 22.80
N LYS A 890 -27.23 32.99 23.14
CA LYS A 890 -27.04 34.12 22.22
C LYS A 890 -25.64 34.10 21.63
N THR A 891 -25.55 34.37 20.32
CA THR A 891 -24.29 34.57 19.61
C THR A 891 -24.21 35.97 19.03
N TRP A 892 -23.00 36.42 18.75
CA TRP A 892 -22.69 37.73 18.20
C TRP A 892 -21.90 37.58 16.92
N LEU A 893 -22.33 38.24 15.84
CA LEU A 893 -21.61 38.33 14.58
C LEU A 893 -20.80 39.63 14.54
N GLY A 894 -19.56 39.54 14.09
CA GLY A 894 -18.67 40.68 13.88
C GLY A 894 -17.74 40.42 12.70
N PHE A 895 -17.15 41.48 12.16
CA PHE A 895 -16.24 41.37 11.03
C PHE A 895 -15.15 42.44 11.08
N ALA A 896 -14.04 42.16 10.39
CA ALA A 896 -12.91 43.08 10.22
C ALA A 896 -12.35 42.96 8.80
N ASN A 897 -11.78 44.05 8.28
CA ASN A 897 -11.22 44.08 6.91
C ASN A 897 -9.70 43.85 6.88
N THR A 898 -9.09 43.66 8.04
CA THR A 898 -7.68 43.30 8.20
C THR A 898 -7.56 42.31 9.35
N LEU A 899 -6.48 41.55 9.37
CA LEU A 899 -6.20 40.65 10.48
C LEU A 899 -6.02 41.43 11.79
N ASP A 900 -5.25 42.52 11.76
CA ASP A 900 -4.92 43.27 12.97
C ASP A 900 -6.19 43.84 13.63
N ASP A 901 -7.14 44.30 12.81
CA ASP A 901 -8.47 44.72 13.26
C ASP A 901 -9.28 43.52 13.80
N PHE A 902 -9.14 42.34 13.19
CA PHE A 902 -9.82 41.13 13.65
C PHE A 902 -9.28 40.64 15.00
N GLU A 903 -7.96 40.62 15.17
CA GLU A 903 -7.34 40.31 16.46
C GLU A 903 -7.75 41.30 17.55
N THR A 904 -7.88 42.58 17.18
CA THR A 904 -8.39 43.62 18.08
C THR A 904 -9.84 43.33 18.46
N LEU A 905 -10.69 43.02 17.49
CA LEU A 905 -12.08 42.63 17.71
C LEU A 905 -12.18 41.39 18.62
N ILE A 906 -11.35 40.37 18.42
CA ILE A 906 -11.30 39.18 19.29
C ILE A 906 -11.00 39.60 20.74
N ARG A 907 -9.95 40.39 20.98
CA ARG A 907 -9.59 40.87 22.33
C ARG A 907 -10.72 41.69 22.97
N GLU A 908 -11.39 42.53 22.19
CA GLU A 908 -12.54 43.30 22.64
C GLU A 908 -13.72 42.41 23.05
N GLN A 909 -14.07 41.40 22.25
CA GLN A 909 -15.15 40.46 22.59
C GLN A 909 -14.77 39.61 23.81
N GLN A 910 -13.52 39.16 23.90
CA GLN A 910 -13.01 38.44 25.08
C GLN A 910 -13.11 39.27 26.37
N SER A 911 -12.87 40.59 26.30
CA SER A 911 -13.05 41.49 27.44
C SER A 911 -14.51 41.58 27.94
N LYS A 912 -15.48 41.22 27.08
CA LYS A 912 -16.92 41.20 27.39
C LYS A 912 -17.40 39.82 27.85
N GLY A 913 -16.48 38.85 28.03
CA GLY A 913 -16.83 37.47 28.38
C GLY A 913 -17.29 36.62 27.19
N LEU A 914 -17.04 37.09 25.96
CA LEU A 914 -17.41 36.40 24.74
C LEU A 914 -16.20 35.68 24.14
N LYS A 915 -16.42 34.48 23.59
CA LYS A 915 -15.39 33.58 23.07
C LYS A 915 -15.73 33.19 21.62
N LEU A 916 -14.74 33.24 20.74
CA LEU A 916 -14.88 32.99 19.30
C LEU A 916 -15.17 31.51 19.05
N MET A 917 -16.23 31.20 18.32
CA MET A 917 -16.68 29.83 18.11
C MET A 917 -16.42 29.32 16.70
N ASP A 918 -16.51 30.22 15.74
CA ASP A 918 -16.51 29.97 14.31
C ASP A 918 -15.97 31.22 13.62
N GLN A 919 -15.21 31.03 12.54
CA GLN A 919 -14.70 32.12 11.73
C GLN A 919 -14.73 31.78 10.25
N GLU A 920 -14.77 32.82 9.42
CA GLU A 920 -14.77 32.68 7.97
C GLU A 920 -13.87 33.74 7.34
N VAL A 921 -13.03 33.31 6.40
CA VAL A 921 -12.05 34.17 5.71
C VAL A 921 -12.33 34.23 4.21
N ILE A 922 -12.55 35.44 3.71
CA ILE A 922 -12.74 35.66 2.27
C ILE A 922 -11.70 36.61 1.69
N GLU A 923 -11.21 36.30 0.49
CA GLU A 923 -10.36 37.21 -0.29
C GLU A 923 -11.13 38.50 -0.63
N ASN A 924 -10.57 39.65 -0.24
CA ASN A 924 -11.02 40.97 -0.61
C ASN A 924 -10.45 41.33 -1.99
N ASN A 925 -11.34 41.49 -2.98
CA ASN A 925 -11.01 41.78 -4.38
C ASN A 925 -10.32 40.62 -5.14
N PRO A 926 -11.04 39.50 -5.38
CA PRO A 926 -10.49 38.35 -6.11
C PRO A 926 -10.05 38.76 -7.53
N GLY A 927 -8.73 38.79 -7.76
CA GLY A 927 -8.09 39.20 -9.03
C GLY A 927 -7.21 40.46 -8.97
N GLY A 928 -7.01 41.06 -7.79
CA GLY A 928 -6.08 42.19 -7.59
C GLY A 928 -4.63 41.76 -7.26
N HIS A 929 -3.65 42.64 -7.51
CA HIS A 929 -2.22 42.39 -7.22
C HIS A 929 -1.87 42.37 -5.71
N SER A 930 -2.79 42.78 -4.83
CA SER A 930 -2.67 42.67 -3.38
C SER A 930 -3.88 41.90 -2.83
N VAL A 931 -3.64 40.78 -2.15
CA VAL A 931 -4.69 39.98 -1.50
C VAL A 931 -4.89 40.53 -0.09
N ASP A 932 -5.93 41.34 0.09
CA ASP A 932 -6.47 41.67 1.42
C ASP A 932 -7.51 40.61 1.79
N PHE A 933 -7.80 40.40 3.07
CA PHE A 933 -8.79 39.42 3.54
C PHE A 933 -9.82 40.09 4.44
N ILE A 934 -11.07 39.64 4.35
CA ILE A 934 -12.14 40.02 5.28
C ILE A 934 -12.40 38.83 6.19
N PHE A 935 -12.48 39.12 7.48
CA PHE A 935 -12.66 38.14 8.54
C PHE A 935 -14.06 38.30 9.12
N TYR A 936 -14.77 37.19 9.25
CA TYR A 936 -16.02 37.09 9.98
C TYR A 936 -15.79 36.23 11.21
N GLY A 937 -16.45 36.57 12.32
CA GLY A 937 -16.40 35.76 13.53
C GLY A 937 -17.77 35.66 14.18
N ILE A 938 -18.03 34.51 14.79
CA ILE A 938 -19.20 34.29 15.63
C ILE A 938 -18.71 34.05 17.05
N TRP A 939 -19.18 34.86 18.00
CA TRP A 939 -18.84 34.70 19.41
C TRP A 939 -20.03 34.20 20.23
N GLU A 940 -19.74 33.52 21.33
CA GLU A 940 -20.72 33.12 22.36
C GLU A 940 -20.23 33.43 23.78
N GLU A 941 -21.13 33.55 24.74
CA GLU A 941 -20.77 33.64 26.16
C GLU A 941 -20.19 32.32 26.65
N SER A 942 -18.95 32.36 27.12
CA SER A 942 -18.27 31.19 27.67
C SER A 942 -17.22 31.58 28.70
N VAL A 943 -17.17 30.82 29.79
CA VAL A 943 -16.13 30.91 30.82
C VAL A 943 -14.94 29.99 30.52
N LYS A 944 -15.04 29.17 29.47
CA LYS A 944 -14.00 28.23 29.08
C LYS A 944 -12.87 28.96 28.41
N ASP A 945 -11.66 28.49 28.66
CA ASP A 945 -10.47 29.02 28.01
C ASP A 945 -10.49 28.74 26.50
N GLU A 946 -9.85 29.61 25.74
CA GLU A 946 -9.86 29.63 24.29
C GLU A 946 -8.48 29.94 23.75
N ILE A 947 -8.13 29.26 22.67
CA ILE A 947 -6.92 29.51 21.90
C ILE A 947 -7.35 29.81 20.48
N PHE A 948 -6.79 30.89 19.95
CA PHE A 948 -6.95 31.29 18.56
C PHE A 948 -5.56 31.36 17.96
N GLU A 949 -5.34 30.61 16.88
CA GLU A 949 -4.12 30.72 16.09
C GLU A 949 -4.46 31.17 14.67
N TYR A 950 -3.56 31.97 14.11
CA TYR A 950 -3.72 32.58 12.80
C TYR A 950 -2.39 32.69 12.08
N LYS A 951 -2.41 32.65 10.74
CA LYS A 951 -1.21 32.73 9.88
C LYS A 951 -0.19 31.63 10.20
N THR A 952 -0.67 30.51 10.72
CA THR A 952 0.19 29.40 11.10
C THR A 952 0.48 28.55 9.87
N LYS A 953 1.76 28.23 9.62
CA LYS A 953 2.14 27.30 8.56
C LYS A 953 1.61 25.92 8.90
N TYR A 954 1.27 25.12 7.88
CA TYR A 954 0.70 23.77 8.05
C TYR A 954 1.35 22.98 9.21
N CYS A 955 2.67 22.83 9.18
CA CYS A 955 3.37 22.05 10.19
C CYS A 955 3.31 22.63 11.59
N ASP A 956 3.40 23.95 11.72
CA ASP A 956 3.28 24.61 13.03
C ASP A 956 1.83 24.49 13.55
N PHE A 957 0.84 24.55 12.66
CA PHE A 957 -0.57 24.40 13.01
C PHE A 957 -0.88 23.00 13.53
N MET A 958 -0.33 21.98 12.88
CA MET A 958 -0.53 20.60 13.33
C MET A 958 0.23 20.30 14.63
N ASP A 959 1.43 20.88 14.83
CA ASP A 959 2.17 20.78 16.09
C ASP A 959 1.38 21.46 17.24
N SER A 960 0.75 22.61 16.98
CA SER A 960 -0.17 23.28 17.90
C SER A 960 -1.42 22.44 18.18
N HIS A 961 -2.03 21.86 17.13
CA HIS A 961 -3.20 20.99 17.31
C HIS A 961 -2.91 19.83 18.26
N GLU A 962 -1.77 19.14 18.11
CA GLU A 962 -1.39 18.04 19.00
C GLU A 962 -1.12 18.56 20.43
N THR A 963 -0.44 19.71 20.56
CA THR A 963 -0.10 20.32 21.86
C THR A 963 -1.36 20.72 22.63
N GLU A 964 -2.30 21.39 21.98
CA GLU A 964 -3.52 21.89 22.63
C GLU A 964 -4.54 20.77 22.89
N SER A 965 -4.60 19.79 21.99
CA SER A 965 -5.30 18.53 22.22
C SER A 965 -4.84 17.84 23.50
N ALA A 966 -3.52 17.72 23.71
CA ALA A 966 -2.95 17.15 24.93
C ALA A 966 -3.25 17.97 26.20
N ARG A 967 -3.54 19.27 26.05
CA ARG A 967 -3.96 20.17 27.14
C ARG A 967 -5.48 20.17 27.39
N GLY A 968 -6.23 19.33 26.68
CA GLY A 968 -7.68 19.16 26.83
C GLY A 968 -8.53 20.15 26.05
N TYR A 969 -7.99 20.75 24.99
CA TYR A 969 -8.74 21.64 24.10
C TYR A 969 -9.29 20.85 22.89
N LEU A 970 -10.44 21.29 22.39
CA LEU A 970 -11.09 20.78 21.18
C LEU A 970 -11.03 21.84 20.09
N LEU A 971 -10.58 21.48 18.89
CA LEU A 971 -10.66 22.31 17.69
C LEU A 971 -12.13 22.43 17.28
N LEU A 972 -12.68 23.64 17.33
CA LEU A 972 -14.07 23.93 17.01
C LEU A 972 -14.26 24.20 15.53
N ASP A 973 -13.31 24.91 14.93
CA ASP A 973 -13.34 25.39 13.56
C ASP A 973 -11.89 25.56 13.05
N MET A 974 -11.69 25.32 11.77
CA MET A 974 -10.42 25.37 11.06
C MET A 974 -10.65 25.95 9.68
N ASP A 975 -9.73 26.78 9.21
CA ASP A 975 -9.79 27.33 7.86
C ASP A 975 -8.40 27.43 7.24
N ARG A 976 -8.35 27.47 5.91
CA ARG A 976 -7.12 27.51 5.12
C ARG A 976 -7.15 28.70 4.16
N ILE A 977 -6.10 29.50 4.27
CA ILE A 977 -5.77 30.54 3.31
C ILE A 977 -4.72 30.01 2.33
N SER A 978 -5.17 29.62 1.14
CA SER A 978 -4.28 29.15 0.06
C SER A 978 -3.76 30.31 -0.79
N PHE A 979 -2.46 30.28 -1.11
CA PHE A 979 -1.87 31.24 -2.05
C PHE A 979 -1.60 30.53 -3.37
N ASN A 980 -2.25 30.96 -4.46
CA ASN A 980 -1.91 30.48 -5.79
C ASN A 980 -0.48 30.91 -6.14
N VAL A 981 0.44 29.94 -6.19
CA VAL A 981 1.89 30.18 -6.36
C VAL A 981 2.25 30.57 -7.81
N GLU A 982 1.32 30.53 -8.76
CA GLU A 982 1.61 30.87 -10.16
C GLU A 982 1.68 32.39 -10.45
N GLU A 983 1.43 33.28 -9.50
CA GLU A 983 1.65 34.72 -9.67
C GLU A 983 2.39 35.34 -8.47
N LYS A 984 3.70 35.11 -8.37
CA LYS A 984 4.66 36.07 -7.78
C LYS A 984 6.02 35.99 -8.43
#